data_AF-A0A957K020-F1
#
_entry.id   AF-A0A957K020-F1
#
_cell.length_a   1.000
_cell.length_b   1.000
_cell.length_c   1.000
_cell.angle_alpha   90.00
_cell.angle_beta   90.00
_cell.angle_gamma   90.00
#
_symmetry.space_group_name_H-M   'P 1'
#
loop_
_entity.id
_entity.type
_entity.pdbx_description
1 polymer ?
#
loop_
_entity_poly.entity_id
_entity_poly.type
_entity_poly.pdbx_seq_one_letter_code
_entity_poly.pdbx_strand_id
1 'polypeptide(L)'
;PVFLAGAVADARSGAEAYARFYRENADSYAAIDLAHFAAILGQRSLDANVSAAAQRVRESVGEAVIEFAHGAGFRESQGISLYFPRSPRFLAADYASETSVPAWQEYLQVYYANSAAATSAPDIAFTNVFEEIASVQNPAYYGFELAGRGVEQVLFLAGTVDASGRRRLLEYDPLIPEPTYLPDGSKVFEWRDGVHEDFFVWLPEVTYLTDGIFGDYVVMWPTYEASRWTVAGRYRAANTDIFIEANLVFDTSNGELAGVWAAQASNAAPYELFPRVGDEFQIYDLYLNNADEIQKLPGTSLFFGTERGLAYDWRAVPSGDYFLGFQAENSAGESQAAFVDLAVSNEGLADANRAYRDPYLGFQFQYPTAWREPTYDQSICNNSFQVVCTTDNNGTWLYITPFPELERGMTANGLKTQALRIFGGVDILYEEQRSLGGIAAEYTAYGYGGADGPHTGVLMTFIYNDVGYLVDIDGPANSEAATLGLADLLLASWTFKPAGFGLFPGAWARLDQGDFAVAYPTDFNYTLQGDGWNLFDAGNNTFLALRTDEDSGAGPLPILNHWLDSTDDIDGFQAGETYRFALAGLIWARVDISWVADENREIRGFIMVAVVDGQEIVAWGEAPALVYQEIERSTFLVMIADFDLVH
;
A
#
# COMPACT_ATOMS: atom_id res chain seq x y z
N PRO A 1 5.42 18.48 -24.65
CA PRO A 1 5.11 17.15 -25.22
C PRO A 1 5.29 16.00 -24.22
N VAL A 2 6.44 15.91 -23.53
CA VAL A 2 6.73 14.82 -22.56
C VAL A 2 5.90 14.96 -21.27
N PHE A 3 5.79 16.17 -20.69
CA PHE A 3 4.95 16.43 -19.50
C PHE A 3 3.44 16.21 -19.73
N LEU A 4 2.94 16.49 -20.94
CA LEU A 4 1.55 16.21 -21.32
C LEU A 4 1.26 14.70 -21.42
N ALA A 5 2.27 13.88 -21.74
CA ALA A 5 2.11 12.42 -21.77
C ALA A 5 2.08 11.83 -20.35
N GLY A 6 2.82 12.42 -19.40
CA GLY A 6 2.81 12.07 -17.98
C GLY A 6 1.43 12.30 -17.35
N ALA A 7 0.90 13.53 -17.43
CA ALA A 7 -0.44 13.85 -16.89
C ALA A 7 -1.57 12.98 -17.48
N VAL A 8 -1.42 12.53 -18.73
CA VAL A 8 -2.36 11.59 -19.36
C VAL A 8 -2.20 10.18 -18.80
N ALA A 9 -0.97 9.70 -18.59
CA ALA A 9 -0.71 8.40 -17.98
C ALA A 9 -1.24 8.36 -16.54
N ASP A 10 -0.94 9.40 -15.75
CA ASP A 10 -1.45 9.61 -14.39
C ASP A 10 -2.99 9.57 -14.37
N ALA A 11 -3.63 10.38 -15.22
CA ALA A 11 -5.08 10.42 -15.33
C ALA A 11 -5.68 9.07 -15.76
N ARG A 12 -5.00 8.33 -16.65
CA ARG A 12 -5.41 6.98 -17.04
C ARG A 12 -5.31 6.07 -15.82
N SER A 13 -4.14 5.95 -15.20
CA SER A 13 -3.88 5.03 -14.08
C SER A 13 -4.83 5.28 -12.92
N GLY A 14 -5.12 6.55 -12.64
CA GLY A 14 -6.02 6.98 -11.58
C GLY A 14 -7.51 6.84 -11.88
N ALA A 15 -7.90 6.77 -13.16
CA ALA A 15 -9.31 6.71 -13.53
C ALA A 15 -9.97 5.39 -13.09
N GLU A 16 -11.27 5.51 -12.77
CA GLU A 16 -12.13 4.36 -12.52
C GLU A 16 -12.13 3.49 -13.78
N ALA A 17 -11.97 2.18 -13.63
CA ALA A 17 -11.93 1.28 -14.78
C ALA A 17 -13.04 0.23 -14.69
N TYR A 18 -13.38 -0.39 -15.81
CA TYR A 18 -14.48 -1.34 -15.95
C TYR A 18 -13.95 -2.69 -16.43
N ALA A 19 -14.79 -3.73 -16.35
CA ALA A 19 -14.49 -5.09 -16.82
C ALA A 19 -13.30 -5.82 -16.14
N ARG A 20 -12.75 -5.36 -15.00
CA ARG A 20 -11.77 -6.14 -14.21
C ARG A 20 -12.30 -7.45 -13.64
N PHE A 21 -13.59 -7.75 -13.78
CA PHE A 21 -14.15 -9.09 -13.56
C PHE A 21 -13.51 -10.17 -14.45
N TYR A 22 -12.96 -9.78 -15.60
CA TYR A 22 -12.14 -10.63 -16.45
C TYR A 22 -10.70 -10.20 -16.28
N ARG A 23 -10.11 -10.28 -15.07
CA ARG A 23 -8.85 -9.60 -14.78
C ARG A 23 -7.74 -9.83 -15.81
N GLU A 24 -7.64 -11.02 -16.35
CA GLU A 24 -6.69 -11.36 -17.42
C GLU A 24 -6.97 -10.69 -18.78
N ASN A 25 -8.24 -10.38 -19.07
CA ASN A 25 -8.69 -9.68 -20.29
C ASN A 25 -9.12 -8.23 -20.01
N ALA A 26 -9.05 -7.76 -18.76
CA ALA A 26 -9.53 -6.45 -18.35
C ALA A 26 -8.80 -5.35 -19.11
N ASP A 27 -7.49 -5.54 -19.29
CA ASP A 27 -6.66 -4.66 -20.09
C ASP A 27 -6.97 -4.74 -21.60
N SER A 28 -7.57 -5.83 -22.08
CA SER A 28 -8.09 -5.91 -23.45
C SER A 28 -9.44 -5.20 -23.62
N TYR A 29 -10.29 -5.19 -22.59
CA TYR A 29 -11.51 -4.39 -22.58
C TYR A 29 -11.21 -2.90 -22.37
N ALA A 30 -10.22 -2.58 -21.54
CA ALA A 30 -9.65 -1.26 -21.29
C ALA A 30 -10.65 -0.11 -21.13
N ALA A 31 -11.83 -0.38 -20.61
CA ALA A 31 -12.86 0.62 -20.45
C ALA A 31 -12.56 1.41 -19.16
N ILE A 32 -12.30 2.71 -19.27
CA ILE A 32 -12.13 3.62 -18.13
C ILE A 32 -13.26 4.66 -18.10
N ASP A 33 -13.59 5.20 -16.93
CA ASP A 33 -14.58 6.27 -16.81
C ASP A 33 -14.05 7.57 -17.42
N LEU A 34 -14.78 8.06 -18.43
CA LEU A 34 -14.37 9.20 -19.23
C LEU A 34 -14.32 10.49 -18.39
N ALA A 35 -15.26 10.67 -17.47
CA ALA A 35 -15.37 11.91 -16.73
C ALA A 35 -14.45 11.93 -15.51
N HIS A 36 -14.21 10.78 -14.86
CA HIS A 36 -13.16 10.65 -13.86
C HIS A 36 -11.78 10.87 -14.48
N PHE A 37 -11.48 10.23 -15.63
CA PHE A 37 -10.26 10.49 -16.39
C PHE A 37 -10.07 11.98 -16.70
N ALA A 38 -11.12 12.64 -17.20
CA ALA A 38 -11.08 14.08 -17.49
C ALA A 38 -10.91 14.92 -16.21
N ALA A 39 -11.50 14.53 -15.08
CA ALA A 39 -11.33 15.24 -13.81
C ALA A 39 -9.87 15.21 -13.34
N ILE A 40 -9.22 14.05 -13.41
CA ILE A 40 -7.79 13.94 -13.04
C ILE A 40 -6.94 14.71 -14.04
N LEU A 41 -7.14 14.51 -15.35
CA LEU A 41 -6.35 15.17 -16.38
C LEU A 41 -6.45 16.71 -16.29
N GLY A 42 -7.65 17.23 -16.01
CA GLY A 42 -7.85 18.67 -15.90
C GLY A 42 -7.12 19.31 -14.71
N GLN A 43 -6.92 18.55 -13.63
CA GLN A 43 -6.19 18.96 -12.44
C GLN A 43 -4.68 18.75 -12.58
N ARG A 44 -4.26 17.71 -13.31
CA ARG A 44 -2.84 17.36 -13.51
C ARG A 44 -2.17 18.11 -14.66
N SER A 45 -2.93 18.57 -15.65
CA SER A 45 -2.34 19.20 -16.82
C SER A 45 -1.92 20.64 -16.54
N LEU A 46 -0.65 20.95 -16.80
CA LEU A 46 -0.11 22.32 -16.80
C LEU A 46 -0.54 23.13 -18.05
N ASP A 47 -1.20 22.49 -19.04
CA ASP A 47 -1.71 23.19 -20.22
C ASP A 47 -3.16 23.61 -20.01
N ALA A 48 -3.37 24.91 -19.83
CA ALA A 48 -4.69 25.50 -19.62
C ALA A 48 -5.72 25.12 -20.71
N ASN A 49 -5.29 24.84 -21.94
CA ASN A 49 -6.21 24.40 -23.00
C ASN A 49 -6.67 22.96 -22.78
N VAL A 50 -5.78 22.09 -22.28
CA VAL A 50 -6.10 20.71 -21.92
C VAL A 50 -7.01 20.71 -20.70
N SER A 51 -6.72 21.49 -19.66
CA SER A 51 -7.58 21.62 -18.48
C SER A 51 -8.98 22.13 -18.83
N ALA A 52 -9.05 23.16 -19.69
CA ALA A 52 -10.34 23.65 -20.18
C ALA A 52 -11.08 22.62 -21.06
N ALA A 53 -10.36 21.81 -21.85
CA ALA A 53 -10.97 20.74 -22.64
C ALA A 53 -11.50 19.61 -21.76
N ALA A 54 -10.74 19.21 -20.75
CA ALA A 54 -11.13 18.22 -19.77
C ALA A 54 -12.40 18.64 -19.02
N GLN A 55 -12.47 19.90 -18.59
CA GLN A 55 -13.68 20.44 -17.95
C GLN A 55 -14.91 20.38 -18.87
N ARG A 56 -14.77 20.73 -20.16
CA ARG A 56 -15.87 20.60 -21.14
C ARG A 56 -16.31 19.15 -21.36
N VAL A 57 -15.38 18.19 -21.31
CA VAL A 57 -15.72 16.75 -21.39
C VAL A 57 -16.58 16.35 -20.19
N ARG A 58 -16.19 16.74 -18.96
CA ARG A 58 -16.97 16.44 -17.75
C ARG A 58 -18.39 17.02 -17.83
N GLU A 59 -18.50 18.28 -18.24
CA GLU A 59 -19.80 18.94 -18.45
C GLU A 59 -20.65 18.19 -19.48
N SER A 60 -20.04 17.79 -20.60
CA SER A 60 -20.73 17.03 -21.66
C SER A 60 -21.19 15.66 -21.18
N VAL A 61 -20.39 14.96 -20.37
CA VAL A 61 -20.80 13.68 -19.77
C VAL A 61 -21.97 13.90 -18.82
N GLY A 62 -21.91 14.94 -17.98
CA GLY A 62 -23.00 15.31 -17.08
C GLY A 62 -24.31 15.67 -17.81
N GLU A 63 -24.23 16.27 -18.99
CA GLU A 63 -25.41 16.53 -19.84
C GLU A 63 -25.92 15.27 -20.57
N ALA A 64 -25.02 14.37 -20.97
CA ALA A 64 -25.35 13.17 -21.74
C ALA A 64 -25.97 12.06 -20.88
N VAL A 65 -25.55 11.95 -19.61
CA VAL A 65 -26.00 10.90 -18.70
C VAL A 65 -27.31 11.33 -18.02
N ILE A 66 -28.42 10.74 -18.49
CA ILE A 66 -29.76 11.04 -17.99
C ILE A 66 -30.02 10.34 -16.64
N GLU A 67 -29.51 9.11 -16.49
CA GLU A 67 -29.61 8.29 -15.29
C GLU A 67 -28.44 7.31 -15.30
N PHE A 68 -27.82 7.08 -14.15
CA PHE A 68 -26.83 6.04 -13.97
C PHE A 68 -26.93 5.48 -12.54
N ALA A 69 -26.48 4.24 -12.38
CA ALA A 69 -26.33 3.58 -11.09
C ALA A 69 -25.03 2.80 -11.12
N HIS A 70 -24.34 2.76 -9.99
CA HIS A 70 -23.10 2.02 -9.84
C HIS A 70 -23.04 1.36 -8.46
N GLY A 71 -22.26 0.29 -8.35
CA GLY A 71 -22.00 -0.38 -7.06
C GLY A 71 -21.10 0.46 -6.16
N ALA A 72 -21.05 0.11 -4.86
CA ALA A 72 -20.19 0.79 -3.87
C ALA A 72 -18.67 0.71 -4.18
N GLY A 73 -18.29 -0.16 -5.13
CA GLY A 73 -16.93 -0.35 -5.62
C GLY A 73 -16.55 0.48 -6.86
N PHE A 74 -17.45 1.31 -7.38
CA PHE A 74 -17.19 2.20 -8.52
C PHE A 74 -17.54 3.65 -8.16
N ARG A 75 -16.94 4.16 -7.08
CA ARG A 75 -17.39 5.40 -6.43
C ARG A 75 -17.26 6.64 -7.34
N GLU A 76 -16.35 6.56 -8.30
CA GLU A 76 -16.07 7.65 -9.25
C GLU A 76 -16.66 7.39 -10.64
N SER A 77 -17.50 6.36 -10.81
CA SER A 77 -18.19 6.08 -12.07
C SER A 77 -19.25 7.14 -12.38
N GLN A 78 -19.18 7.72 -13.57
CA GLN A 78 -20.10 8.75 -14.05
C GLN A 78 -20.91 8.30 -15.28
N GLY A 79 -20.87 7.01 -15.64
CA GLY A 79 -21.82 6.38 -16.56
C GLY A 79 -21.43 6.37 -18.04
N ILE A 80 -20.27 6.91 -18.42
CA ILE A 80 -19.71 6.80 -19.78
C ILE A 80 -18.28 6.29 -19.70
N SER A 81 -18.03 5.16 -20.37
CA SER A 81 -16.69 4.57 -20.48
C SER A 81 -16.00 4.96 -21.80
N LEU A 82 -14.68 5.07 -21.75
CA LEU A 82 -13.79 5.23 -22.90
C LEU A 82 -12.84 4.04 -23.00
N TYR A 83 -12.62 3.54 -24.21
CA TYR A 83 -11.60 2.52 -24.47
C TYR A 83 -10.21 3.16 -24.42
N PHE A 84 -9.46 2.94 -23.35
CA PHE A 84 -8.10 3.44 -23.17
C PHE A 84 -7.17 2.37 -22.57
N PRO A 85 -6.56 1.52 -23.42
CA PRO A 85 -5.59 0.51 -22.98
C PRO A 85 -4.38 1.13 -22.26
N ARG A 86 -3.84 0.42 -21.26
CA ARG A 86 -2.61 0.84 -20.56
C ARG A 86 -1.40 0.99 -21.46
N SER A 87 -1.29 0.13 -22.45
CA SER A 87 -0.12 0.05 -23.32
C SER A 87 -0.53 -0.47 -24.70
N PRO A 88 0.27 -0.20 -25.74
CA PRO A 88 -0.07 -0.58 -27.11
C PRO A 88 -0.25 -2.09 -27.30
N ARG A 89 0.31 -2.93 -26.41
CA ARG A 89 0.16 -4.39 -26.46
C ARG A 89 -1.29 -4.86 -26.32
N PHE A 90 -2.13 -4.05 -25.68
CA PHE A 90 -3.54 -4.35 -25.45
C PHE A 90 -4.48 -3.65 -26.42
N LEU A 91 -3.94 -2.89 -27.37
CA LEU A 91 -4.76 -2.23 -28.38
C LEU A 91 -5.40 -3.28 -29.28
N ALA A 92 -6.74 -3.34 -29.29
CA ALA A 92 -7.50 -4.26 -30.11
C ALA A 92 -7.27 -3.94 -31.60
N ALA A 93 -6.89 -4.97 -32.36
CA ALA A 93 -6.44 -4.82 -33.74
C ALA A 93 -7.54 -4.28 -34.69
N ASP A 94 -8.79 -4.51 -34.35
CA ASP A 94 -10.00 -4.11 -35.07
C ASP A 94 -10.58 -2.77 -34.60
N TYR A 95 -10.11 -2.21 -33.48
CA TYR A 95 -10.65 -0.97 -32.90
C TYR A 95 -10.69 0.19 -33.92
N ALA A 96 -9.65 0.30 -34.75
CA ALA A 96 -9.55 1.32 -35.81
C ALA A 96 -10.67 1.25 -36.85
N SER A 97 -11.18 0.05 -37.13
CA SER A 97 -12.29 -0.17 -38.07
C SER A 97 -13.67 -0.12 -37.44
N GLU A 98 -13.76 -0.21 -36.11
CA GLU A 98 -15.04 -0.33 -35.40
C GLU A 98 -15.44 0.95 -34.64
N THR A 99 -14.48 1.76 -34.21
CA THR A 99 -14.76 2.94 -33.39
C THR A 99 -15.55 4.01 -34.13
N SER A 100 -16.61 4.51 -33.50
CA SER A 100 -17.38 5.66 -33.97
C SER A 100 -16.73 7.00 -33.60
N VAL A 101 -15.54 6.99 -32.98
CA VAL A 101 -14.82 8.19 -32.52
C VAL A 101 -13.42 8.25 -33.15
N PRO A 102 -13.29 8.59 -34.45
CA PRO A 102 -12.00 8.56 -35.16
C PRO A 102 -10.93 9.49 -34.56
N ALA A 103 -11.33 10.60 -33.96
CA ALA A 103 -10.39 11.51 -33.28
C ALA A 103 -9.72 10.86 -32.06
N TRP A 104 -10.44 9.99 -31.34
CA TRP A 104 -9.88 9.24 -30.23
C TRP A 104 -8.92 8.15 -30.70
N GLN A 105 -9.25 7.47 -31.80
CA GLN A 105 -8.35 6.53 -32.47
C GLN A 105 -7.01 7.19 -32.87
N GLU A 106 -7.08 8.35 -33.52
CA GLU A 106 -5.90 9.12 -33.92
C GLU A 106 -5.08 9.55 -32.69
N TYR A 107 -5.76 9.99 -31.63
CA TYR A 107 -5.12 10.31 -30.37
C TYR A 107 -4.39 9.12 -29.76
N LEU A 108 -5.01 7.94 -29.64
CA LEU A 108 -4.37 6.73 -29.08
C LEU A 108 -3.12 6.36 -29.86
N GLN A 109 -3.16 6.42 -31.19
CA GLN A 109 -1.99 6.14 -32.04
C GLN A 109 -0.84 7.11 -31.76
N VAL A 110 -1.14 8.41 -31.66
CA VAL A 110 -0.13 9.43 -31.33
C VAL A 110 0.37 9.24 -29.90
N TYR A 111 -0.51 9.01 -28.93
CA TYR A 111 -0.16 8.80 -27.53
C TYR A 111 0.81 7.63 -27.38
N TYR A 112 0.47 6.44 -27.87
CA TYR A 112 1.35 5.28 -27.74
C TYR A 112 2.64 5.41 -28.53
N ALA A 113 2.62 6.06 -29.70
CA ALA A 113 3.84 6.32 -30.46
C ALA A 113 4.80 7.24 -29.70
N ASN A 114 4.29 8.17 -28.89
CA ASN A 114 5.10 9.08 -28.09
C ASN A 114 5.47 8.49 -26.72
N SER A 115 4.61 7.72 -26.07
CA SER A 115 4.91 7.06 -24.79
C SER A 115 5.95 5.94 -24.99
N ALA A 116 5.79 5.10 -26.02
CA ALA A 116 6.74 4.03 -26.33
C ALA A 116 8.12 4.53 -26.79
N ALA A 117 8.18 5.73 -27.38
CA ALA A 117 9.45 6.34 -27.79
C ALA A 117 10.22 7.00 -26.62
N ALA A 118 9.60 7.18 -25.45
CA ALA A 118 10.11 8.08 -24.40
C ALA A 118 10.45 7.41 -23.06
N THR A 119 10.08 6.15 -22.82
CA THR A 119 10.08 5.56 -21.47
C THR A 119 10.73 4.17 -21.45
N SER A 120 11.87 4.03 -20.76
CA SER A 120 12.47 2.72 -20.46
C SER A 120 11.61 1.95 -19.47
N ALA A 121 11.78 0.62 -19.41
CA ALA A 121 11.22 -0.21 -18.35
C ALA A 121 11.50 0.42 -16.96
N PRO A 122 10.53 0.38 -16.04
CA PRO A 122 10.79 0.74 -14.64
C PRO A 122 11.88 -0.16 -14.08
N ASP A 123 12.79 0.38 -13.27
CA ASP A 123 13.74 -0.40 -12.49
C ASP A 123 13.08 -0.78 -11.17
N ILE A 124 13.06 -2.06 -10.84
CA ILE A 124 12.51 -2.55 -9.58
C ILE A 124 13.50 -3.54 -8.97
N ALA A 125 13.78 -3.34 -7.68
CA ALA A 125 14.76 -4.15 -6.96
C ALA A 125 14.34 -4.35 -5.50
N PHE A 126 14.77 -5.47 -4.93
CA PHE A 126 14.70 -5.68 -3.48
C PHE A 126 15.77 -4.83 -2.79
N THR A 127 15.38 -4.01 -1.83
CA THR A 127 16.31 -3.24 -0.99
C THR A 127 16.71 -4.02 0.25
N ASN A 128 15.78 -4.80 0.80
CA ASN A 128 16.02 -5.63 1.97
C ASN A 128 15.27 -6.97 1.86
N VAL A 129 15.97 -8.05 2.16
CA VAL A 129 15.42 -9.41 2.32
C VAL A 129 15.77 -9.87 3.72
N PHE A 130 14.79 -9.95 4.61
CA PHE A 130 15.06 -10.26 6.03
C PHE A 130 14.83 -11.73 6.40
N GLU A 131 13.99 -12.46 5.67
CA GLU A 131 13.62 -13.83 6.02
C GLU A 131 14.02 -14.81 4.91
N GLU A 132 14.95 -15.71 5.22
CA GLU A 132 15.30 -16.84 4.34
C GLU A 132 14.29 -18.01 4.47
N ILE A 133 13.58 -18.08 5.61
CA ILE A 133 12.57 -19.09 5.91
C ILE A 133 11.30 -18.41 6.42
N ALA A 134 10.22 -18.52 5.66
CA ALA A 134 8.91 -17.97 6.01
C ALA A 134 7.94 -19.05 6.51
N SER A 135 6.93 -18.62 7.24
CA SER A 135 5.79 -19.46 7.63
C SER A 135 4.59 -18.60 8.04
N VAL A 136 3.43 -19.21 8.27
CA VAL A 136 2.27 -18.49 8.84
C VAL A 136 2.52 -17.94 10.25
N GLN A 137 3.62 -18.34 10.91
CA GLN A 137 4.06 -17.85 12.22
C GLN A 137 5.35 -17.00 12.16
N ASN A 138 5.95 -16.85 10.98
CA ASN A 138 7.07 -15.96 10.69
C ASN A 138 6.92 -15.42 9.26
N PRO A 139 6.08 -14.39 9.04
CA PRO A 139 5.79 -13.86 7.73
C PRO A 139 7.05 -13.25 7.11
N ALA A 140 7.17 -13.43 5.81
CA ALA A 140 8.28 -12.88 5.07
C ALA A 140 8.10 -11.36 4.93
N TYR A 141 9.20 -10.61 4.95
CA TYR A 141 9.18 -9.17 4.68
C TYR A 141 10.24 -8.85 3.68
N TYR A 142 9.86 -7.95 2.78
CA TYR A 142 10.72 -7.45 1.74
C TYR A 142 10.57 -5.95 1.64
N GLY A 143 11.69 -5.24 1.66
CA GLY A 143 11.73 -3.87 1.16
C GLY A 143 11.96 -3.91 -0.35
N PHE A 144 11.32 -3.00 -1.08
CA PHE A 144 11.57 -2.81 -2.50
C PHE A 144 11.77 -1.33 -2.83
N GLU A 145 12.54 -1.09 -3.88
CA GLU A 145 12.69 0.21 -4.52
C GLU A 145 12.19 0.07 -5.96
N LEU A 146 11.40 1.05 -6.39
CA LEU A 146 10.88 1.19 -7.73
C LEU A 146 11.27 2.55 -8.27
N ALA A 147 12.08 2.58 -9.32
CA ALA A 147 12.43 3.80 -10.05
C ALA A 147 11.83 3.74 -11.46
N GLY A 148 10.89 4.63 -11.76
CA GLY A 148 10.17 4.56 -13.03
C GLY A 148 9.52 5.85 -13.46
N ARG A 149 9.07 5.86 -14.72
CA ARG A 149 8.20 6.91 -15.26
C ARG A 149 7.00 6.28 -15.95
N GLY A 150 5.84 6.91 -15.84
CA GLY A 150 4.56 6.45 -16.34
C GLY A 150 4.27 5.04 -15.88
N VAL A 151 4.53 4.71 -14.61
CA VAL A 151 4.29 3.38 -14.06
C VAL A 151 2.79 3.19 -13.93
N GLU A 152 2.25 2.20 -14.65
CA GLU A 152 0.81 1.92 -14.68
C GLU A 152 0.42 0.82 -13.70
N GLN A 153 1.37 -0.04 -13.33
CA GLN A 153 1.10 -1.15 -12.44
C GLN A 153 2.37 -1.63 -11.75
N VAL A 154 2.21 -1.98 -10.47
CA VAL A 154 3.17 -2.77 -9.71
C VAL A 154 2.41 -3.99 -9.19
N LEU A 155 3.04 -5.16 -9.28
CA LEU A 155 2.48 -6.44 -8.89
C LEU A 155 3.42 -7.09 -7.88
N PHE A 156 2.85 -7.65 -6.83
CA PHE A 156 3.48 -8.70 -6.05
C PHE A 156 3.07 -10.07 -6.61
N LEU A 157 4.06 -10.96 -6.72
CA LEU A 157 3.95 -12.30 -7.27
C LEU A 157 4.55 -13.28 -6.26
N ALA A 158 3.85 -14.37 -5.94
CA ALA A 158 4.40 -15.46 -5.13
C ALA A 158 4.03 -16.81 -5.70
N GLY A 159 4.85 -17.83 -5.44
CA GLY A 159 4.51 -19.18 -5.83
C GLY A 159 5.57 -20.21 -5.54
N THR A 160 5.33 -21.45 -5.97
CA THR A 160 6.27 -22.57 -5.77
C THR A 160 7.28 -22.65 -6.91
N VAL A 161 8.49 -23.09 -6.59
CA VAL A 161 9.48 -23.50 -7.59
C VAL A 161 9.48 -25.03 -7.67
N ASP A 162 9.21 -25.60 -8.85
CA ASP A 162 9.30 -27.05 -9.03
C ASP A 162 10.74 -27.51 -9.24
N ALA A 163 10.98 -28.82 -9.15
CA ALA A 163 12.33 -29.40 -9.29
C ALA A 163 13.01 -29.13 -10.65
N SER A 164 12.27 -28.67 -11.65
CA SER A 164 12.82 -28.24 -12.95
C SER A 164 13.18 -26.75 -13.01
N GLY A 165 12.95 -26.01 -11.92
CA GLY A 165 13.13 -24.57 -11.83
C GLY A 165 11.93 -23.77 -12.35
N ARG A 166 10.81 -24.42 -12.65
CA ARG A 166 9.63 -23.74 -13.19
C ARG A 166 8.81 -23.15 -12.04
N ARG A 167 8.45 -21.87 -12.19
CA ARG A 167 7.71 -21.07 -11.21
C ARG A 167 6.21 -21.21 -11.42
N ARG A 168 5.51 -21.89 -10.51
CA ARG A 168 4.03 -21.94 -10.47
C ARG A 168 3.53 -20.80 -9.59
N LEU A 169 2.74 -19.90 -10.15
CA LEU A 169 2.17 -18.76 -9.45
C LEU A 169 1.01 -19.20 -8.55
N LEU A 170 1.03 -18.73 -7.30
CA LEU A 170 -0.02 -18.92 -6.29
C LEU A 170 -0.61 -17.60 -5.80
N GLU A 171 0.13 -16.50 -5.91
CA GLU A 171 -0.33 -15.15 -5.58
C GLU A 171 -0.11 -14.17 -6.73
N TYR A 172 -1.05 -13.24 -6.86
CA TYR A 172 -1.01 -12.18 -7.85
C TYR A 172 -1.73 -10.94 -7.30
N ASP A 173 -0.98 -10.03 -6.70
CA ASP A 173 -1.53 -8.90 -5.98
C ASP A 173 -1.07 -7.56 -6.60
N PRO A 174 -1.96 -6.71 -7.14
CA PRO A 174 -1.57 -5.39 -7.60
C PRO A 174 -1.38 -4.50 -6.38
N LEU A 175 -0.17 -3.97 -6.25
CA LEU A 175 0.13 -3.02 -5.21
C LEU A 175 -0.54 -1.69 -5.56
N ILE A 176 -1.31 -1.20 -4.59
CA ILE A 176 -1.95 0.11 -4.66
C ILE A 176 -0.98 1.09 -3.99
N PRO A 177 -0.49 2.11 -4.71
CA PRO A 177 0.41 3.09 -4.13
C PRO A 177 -0.34 3.96 -3.12
N GLU A 178 0.40 4.73 -2.33
CA GLU A 178 -0.19 5.75 -1.47
C GLU A 178 -1.04 6.75 -2.28
N PRO A 179 -2.19 7.19 -1.76
CA PRO A 179 -3.04 8.14 -2.46
C PRO A 179 -2.36 9.49 -2.57
N THR A 180 -2.33 10.04 -3.78
CA THR A 180 -2.07 11.46 -4.00
C THR A 180 -3.39 12.23 -3.94
N TYR A 181 -3.36 13.41 -3.33
CA TYR A 181 -4.54 14.28 -3.27
C TYR A 181 -4.50 15.28 -4.40
N LEU A 182 -5.63 15.46 -5.10
CA LEU A 182 -5.80 16.51 -6.09
C LEU A 182 -6.21 17.84 -5.41
N PRO A 183 -6.10 18.99 -6.10
CA PRO A 183 -6.45 20.31 -5.53
C PRO A 183 -7.88 20.41 -4.97
N ASP A 184 -8.82 19.61 -5.46
CA ASP A 184 -10.19 19.55 -4.95
C ASP A 184 -10.37 18.65 -3.71
N GLY A 185 -9.29 18.05 -3.20
CA GLY A 185 -9.26 17.13 -2.06
C GLY A 185 -9.62 15.68 -2.40
N SER A 186 -9.92 15.36 -3.67
CA SER A 186 -10.12 13.97 -4.12
C SER A 186 -8.80 13.18 -4.08
N LYS A 187 -8.90 11.85 -3.97
CA LYS A 187 -7.73 10.95 -3.90
C LYS A 187 -7.55 10.22 -5.22
N VAL A 188 -6.31 10.12 -5.68
CA VAL A 188 -5.88 9.31 -6.81
C VAL A 188 -4.81 8.34 -6.36
N PHE A 189 -4.91 7.08 -6.76
CA PHE A 189 -3.91 6.05 -6.47
C PHE A 189 -3.06 5.82 -7.72
N GLU A 190 -1.88 6.42 -7.78
CA GLU A 190 -0.98 6.35 -8.94
C GLU A 190 0.50 6.22 -8.53
N TRP A 191 1.26 5.51 -9.36
CA TRP A 191 2.71 5.39 -9.21
C TRP A 191 3.39 6.57 -9.93
N ARG A 192 3.55 7.69 -9.22
CA ARG A 192 4.14 8.92 -9.77
C ARG A 192 5.52 8.68 -10.39
N ASP A 193 5.91 9.51 -11.36
CA ASP A 193 7.28 9.50 -11.88
C ASP A 193 8.31 9.73 -10.76
N GLY A 194 9.28 8.84 -10.62
CA GLY A 194 10.32 8.96 -9.60
C GLY A 194 10.78 7.64 -8.99
N VAL A 195 11.39 7.74 -7.82
CA VAL A 195 11.82 6.62 -6.98
C VAL A 195 10.81 6.46 -5.85
N HIS A 196 10.35 5.24 -5.64
CA HIS A 196 9.47 4.81 -4.55
C HIS A 196 10.19 3.75 -3.74
N GLU A 197 10.21 3.91 -2.43
CA GLU A 197 10.66 2.89 -1.50
C GLU A 197 9.48 2.46 -0.65
N ASP A 198 9.26 1.16 -0.54
CA ASP A 198 8.14 0.59 0.22
C ASP A 198 8.48 -0.83 0.67
N PHE A 199 7.56 -1.51 1.34
CA PHE A 199 7.72 -2.86 1.79
C PHE A 199 6.48 -3.73 1.53
N PHE A 200 6.67 -5.04 1.62
CA PHE A 200 5.59 -6.00 1.56
C PHE A 200 5.79 -7.08 2.62
N VAL A 201 4.72 -7.39 3.37
CA VAL A 201 4.68 -8.51 4.31
C VAL A 201 3.88 -9.64 3.69
N TRP A 202 4.57 -10.73 3.35
CA TRP A 202 3.91 -11.91 2.80
C TRP A 202 3.65 -12.95 3.90
N LEU A 203 2.37 -13.19 4.18
CA LEU A 203 1.92 -14.33 4.95
C LEU A 203 1.78 -15.54 4.01
N PRO A 204 2.48 -16.68 4.24
CA PRO A 204 2.39 -17.88 3.40
C PRO A 204 1.07 -18.66 3.54
N GLU A 205 -0.05 -17.97 3.36
CA GLU A 205 -1.42 -18.48 3.39
C GLU A 205 -2.13 -17.97 2.13
N VAL A 206 -2.61 -18.89 1.30
CA VAL A 206 -3.20 -18.55 -0.02
C VAL A 206 -4.53 -19.30 -0.22
N THR A 207 -5.28 -18.93 -1.25
CA THR A 207 -6.60 -19.52 -1.50
C THR A 207 -6.53 -20.95 -2.04
N TYR A 208 -7.33 -21.84 -1.46
CA TYR A 208 -7.48 -23.24 -1.86
C TYR A 208 -8.92 -23.49 -2.31
N LEU A 209 -9.11 -23.91 -3.57
CA LEU A 209 -10.42 -24.20 -4.15
C LEU A 209 -10.70 -25.71 -4.07
N THR A 210 -11.91 -26.09 -3.65
CA THR A 210 -12.29 -27.49 -3.44
C THR A 210 -13.75 -27.79 -3.75
N ASP A 211 -14.03 -29.04 -4.14
CA ASP A 211 -15.37 -29.63 -4.19
C ASP A 211 -15.70 -30.50 -2.96
N GLY A 212 -14.83 -30.46 -1.93
CA GLY A 212 -14.91 -31.27 -0.72
C GLY A 212 -14.23 -32.64 -0.82
N ILE A 213 -13.79 -33.06 -2.01
CA ILE A 213 -13.05 -34.31 -2.24
C ILE A 213 -11.68 -34.01 -2.86
N PHE A 214 -11.67 -33.21 -3.90
CA PHE A 214 -10.48 -32.73 -4.61
C PHE A 214 -10.32 -31.22 -4.38
N GLY A 215 -9.10 -30.73 -4.56
CA GLY A 215 -8.82 -29.32 -4.45
C GLY A 215 -7.37 -29.00 -4.76
N ASP A 216 -7.11 -27.72 -5.01
CA ASP A 216 -5.78 -27.20 -5.26
C ASP A 216 -5.71 -25.71 -4.90
N TYR A 217 -4.49 -25.22 -4.73
CA TYR A 217 -4.24 -23.79 -4.58
C TYR A 217 -4.51 -23.07 -5.89
N VAL A 218 -5.16 -21.92 -5.80
CA VAL A 218 -5.54 -21.10 -6.94
C VAL A 218 -5.16 -19.65 -6.68
N VAL A 219 -4.91 -18.90 -7.75
CA VAL A 219 -4.91 -17.44 -7.68
C VAL A 219 -6.37 -17.00 -7.72
N MET A 220 -6.83 -16.28 -6.69
CA MET A 220 -8.11 -15.59 -6.71
C MET A 220 -7.91 -14.12 -7.00
N TRP A 221 -8.56 -13.63 -8.06
CA TRP A 221 -8.46 -12.25 -8.47
C TRP A 221 -9.60 -11.42 -7.89
N PRO A 222 -9.33 -10.39 -7.06
CA PRO A 222 -10.37 -9.47 -6.64
C PRO A 222 -10.96 -8.75 -7.86
N THR A 223 -12.26 -8.58 -7.81
CA THR A 223 -13.02 -7.74 -8.74
C THR A 223 -13.45 -6.46 -8.04
N TYR A 224 -14.06 -5.52 -8.76
CA TYR A 224 -14.39 -4.18 -8.24
C TYR A 224 -15.46 -4.16 -7.16
N GLU A 225 -16.40 -5.09 -7.17
CA GLU A 225 -17.27 -5.24 -6.01
C GLU A 225 -16.37 -5.71 -4.87
N ALA A 226 -16.22 -4.89 -3.83
CA ALA A 226 -15.33 -5.13 -2.69
C ALA A 226 -15.51 -6.51 -2.04
N SER A 227 -16.60 -7.22 -2.37
CA SER A 227 -16.87 -8.58 -1.94
C SER A 227 -16.91 -9.64 -3.06
N ARG A 228 -16.29 -9.45 -4.25
CA ARG A 228 -16.37 -10.42 -5.35
C ARG A 228 -15.01 -10.80 -5.91
N TRP A 229 -14.66 -12.08 -5.89
CA TRP A 229 -13.36 -12.57 -6.36
C TRP A 229 -13.56 -13.65 -7.43
N THR A 230 -12.59 -13.80 -8.34
CA THR A 230 -12.69 -14.71 -9.48
C THR A 230 -11.60 -15.75 -9.56
N VAL A 231 -11.93 -16.92 -10.09
CA VAL A 231 -10.97 -17.98 -10.43
C VAL A 231 -11.16 -18.38 -11.88
N ALA A 232 -10.11 -18.20 -12.69
CA ALA A 232 -10.06 -18.62 -14.07
C ALA A 232 -9.84 -20.14 -14.19
N GLY A 233 -10.50 -20.74 -15.16
CA GLY A 233 -10.39 -22.15 -15.48
C GLY A 233 -11.13 -22.47 -16.76
N ARG A 234 -11.47 -23.75 -16.92
CA ARG A 234 -12.29 -24.20 -18.04
C ARG A 234 -13.40 -25.11 -17.57
N TYR A 235 -14.57 -24.91 -18.14
CA TYR A 235 -15.78 -25.63 -17.82
C TYR A 235 -16.08 -26.69 -18.87
N ARG A 236 -16.54 -27.87 -18.43
CA ARG A 236 -17.06 -28.93 -19.28
C ARG A 236 -18.36 -29.48 -18.69
N ALA A 237 -19.41 -29.51 -19.51
CA ALA A 237 -20.65 -30.17 -19.12
C ALA A 237 -20.46 -31.70 -19.09
N ALA A 238 -21.08 -32.40 -18.15
CA ALA A 238 -20.90 -33.84 -17.93
C ALA A 238 -21.22 -34.71 -19.15
N ASN A 239 -22.04 -34.21 -20.07
CA ASN A 239 -22.47 -34.89 -21.28
C ASN A 239 -21.68 -34.49 -22.54
N THR A 240 -20.61 -33.70 -22.42
CA THR A 240 -19.75 -33.29 -23.53
C THR A 240 -18.28 -33.51 -23.19
N ASP A 241 -17.45 -33.56 -24.23
CA ASP A 241 -15.99 -33.55 -24.11
C ASP A 241 -15.37 -32.18 -24.43
N ILE A 242 -16.21 -31.14 -24.53
CA ILE A 242 -15.81 -29.82 -24.99
C ILE A 242 -15.61 -28.92 -23.78
N PHE A 243 -14.38 -28.40 -23.65
CA PHE A 243 -14.07 -27.36 -22.69
C PHE A 243 -14.31 -25.97 -23.30
N ILE A 244 -14.81 -25.06 -22.46
CA ILE A 244 -14.90 -23.62 -22.75
C ILE A 244 -14.24 -22.86 -21.60
N GLU A 245 -13.67 -21.69 -21.91
CA GLU A 245 -13.10 -20.80 -20.88
C GLU A 245 -14.20 -20.36 -19.92
N ALA A 246 -13.92 -20.42 -18.62
CA ALA A 246 -14.86 -20.06 -17.58
C ALA A 246 -14.18 -19.40 -16.38
N ASN A 247 -14.92 -18.53 -15.70
CA ASN A 247 -14.53 -17.91 -14.45
C ASN A 247 -15.58 -18.24 -13.38
N LEU A 248 -15.12 -18.74 -12.24
CA LEU A 248 -15.94 -18.78 -11.04
C LEU A 248 -15.95 -17.39 -10.42
N VAL A 249 -17.09 -16.97 -9.88
CA VAL A 249 -17.24 -15.71 -9.13
C VAL A 249 -17.70 -16.07 -7.72
N PHE A 250 -16.91 -15.71 -6.71
CA PHE A 250 -17.23 -15.92 -5.30
C PHE A 250 -17.63 -14.60 -4.64
N ASP A 251 -18.61 -14.64 -3.73
CA ASP A 251 -18.84 -13.56 -2.77
C ASP A 251 -17.91 -13.73 -1.56
N THR A 252 -16.96 -12.84 -1.35
CA THR A 252 -16.08 -12.92 -0.18
C THR A 252 -16.76 -12.47 1.12
N SER A 253 -17.95 -11.84 1.06
CA SER A 253 -18.69 -11.47 2.27
C SER A 253 -19.32 -12.66 2.99
N ASN A 254 -19.60 -13.75 2.25
CA ASN A 254 -20.21 -14.97 2.78
C ASN A 254 -19.49 -16.26 2.35
N GLY A 255 -18.46 -16.16 1.49
CA GLY A 255 -17.66 -17.27 0.98
C GLY A 255 -18.35 -18.13 -0.09
N GLU A 256 -19.53 -17.74 -0.58
CA GLU A 256 -20.33 -18.57 -1.48
C GLU A 256 -20.00 -18.32 -2.96
N LEU A 257 -20.08 -19.39 -3.78
CA LEU A 257 -20.04 -19.27 -5.23
C LEU A 257 -21.30 -18.53 -5.71
N ALA A 258 -21.10 -17.36 -6.31
CA ALA A 258 -22.14 -16.46 -6.73
C ALA A 258 -22.54 -16.63 -8.20
N GLY A 259 -21.60 -17.06 -9.05
CA GLY A 259 -21.87 -17.26 -10.46
C GLY A 259 -20.72 -17.95 -11.18
N VAL A 260 -21.01 -18.43 -12.38
CA VAL A 260 -20.01 -19.00 -13.29
C VAL A 260 -20.21 -18.33 -14.65
N TRP A 261 -19.16 -17.73 -15.19
CA TRP A 261 -19.22 -16.99 -16.44
C TRP A 261 -18.34 -17.63 -17.49
N ALA A 262 -18.82 -17.77 -18.72
CA ALA A 262 -18.06 -18.34 -19.82
C ALA A 262 -17.88 -17.36 -20.98
N ALA A 263 -16.81 -17.57 -21.74
CA ALA A 263 -16.57 -16.91 -23.01
C ALA A 263 -16.17 -17.97 -24.05
N GLN A 264 -16.81 -17.97 -25.22
CA GLN A 264 -16.53 -18.96 -26.28
C GLN A 264 -15.21 -18.68 -27.02
N ALA A 265 -14.67 -17.47 -26.92
CA ALA A 265 -13.38 -17.03 -27.47
C ALA A 265 -12.91 -15.76 -26.73
N SER A 266 -11.66 -15.36 -26.90
CA SER A 266 -11.09 -14.13 -26.28
C SER A 266 -11.87 -12.85 -26.59
N ASN A 267 -12.63 -12.83 -27.70
CA ASN A 267 -13.39 -11.67 -28.17
C ASN A 267 -14.91 -11.90 -28.15
N ALA A 268 -15.38 -13.01 -27.56
CA ALA A 268 -16.81 -13.29 -27.47
C ALA A 268 -17.45 -12.55 -26.28
N ALA A 269 -18.70 -12.12 -26.42
CA ALA A 269 -19.47 -11.58 -25.30
C ALA A 269 -19.61 -12.68 -24.23
N PRO A 270 -19.25 -12.38 -22.97
CA PRO A 270 -19.38 -13.35 -21.91
C PRO A 270 -20.84 -13.61 -21.55
N TYR A 271 -21.13 -14.81 -21.05
CA TYR A 271 -22.46 -15.21 -20.61
C TYR A 271 -22.41 -16.07 -19.35
N GLU A 272 -23.45 -15.98 -18.54
CA GLU A 272 -23.57 -16.78 -17.32
C GLU A 272 -23.93 -18.24 -17.64
N LEU A 273 -23.25 -19.15 -16.96
CA LEU A 273 -23.51 -20.58 -16.95
C LEU A 273 -24.31 -20.96 -15.71
N PHE A 274 -25.15 -21.98 -15.86
CA PHE A 274 -25.84 -22.64 -14.75
C PHE A 274 -25.36 -24.09 -14.66
N PRO A 275 -24.26 -24.36 -13.92
CA PRO A 275 -23.71 -25.70 -13.77
C PRO A 275 -24.72 -26.67 -13.18
N ARG A 276 -24.65 -27.93 -13.60
CA ARG A 276 -25.43 -29.05 -13.11
C ARG A 276 -24.53 -30.00 -12.34
N VAL A 277 -25.17 -30.84 -11.53
CA VAL A 277 -24.47 -31.89 -10.79
C VAL A 277 -23.68 -32.78 -11.76
N GLY A 278 -22.39 -32.95 -11.48
CA GLY A 278 -21.45 -33.74 -12.28
C GLY A 278 -20.77 -32.97 -13.42
N ASP A 279 -21.14 -31.71 -13.68
CA ASP A 279 -20.36 -30.84 -14.54
C ASP A 279 -18.98 -30.59 -13.91
N GLU A 280 -17.99 -30.29 -14.74
CA GLU A 280 -16.59 -30.15 -14.34
C GLU A 280 -16.11 -28.72 -14.50
N PHE A 281 -15.40 -28.24 -13.50
CA PHE A 281 -14.54 -27.06 -13.59
C PHE A 281 -13.09 -27.50 -13.39
N GLN A 282 -12.26 -27.28 -14.39
CA GLN A 282 -10.82 -27.55 -14.29
C GLN A 282 -10.06 -26.25 -14.06
N ILE A 283 -9.36 -26.20 -12.94
CA ILE A 283 -8.51 -25.09 -12.53
C ILE A 283 -7.37 -24.90 -13.55
N TYR A 284 -6.94 -23.66 -13.76
CA TYR A 284 -5.65 -23.40 -14.40
C TYR A 284 -4.50 -23.33 -13.40
N ASP A 285 -3.47 -24.13 -13.67
CA ASP A 285 -2.14 -23.92 -13.10
C ASP A 285 -1.45 -22.80 -13.88
N LEU A 286 -1.09 -21.75 -13.16
CA LEU A 286 -0.41 -20.59 -13.73
C LEU A 286 1.09 -20.73 -13.53
N TYR A 287 1.86 -20.56 -14.61
CA TYR A 287 3.31 -20.61 -14.58
C TYR A 287 3.90 -19.33 -15.17
N LEU A 288 5.00 -18.85 -14.60
CA LEU A 288 5.79 -17.79 -15.22
C LEU A 288 6.74 -18.42 -16.25
N ASN A 289 6.71 -17.92 -17.48
CA ASN A 289 7.65 -18.30 -18.53
C ASN A 289 8.98 -17.53 -18.38
N ASN A 290 9.94 -17.76 -19.27
CA ASN A 290 11.26 -17.09 -19.22
C ASN A 290 11.22 -15.57 -19.51
N ALA A 291 10.08 -15.06 -19.96
CA ALA A 291 9.80 -13.63 -20.16
C ALA A 291 8.91 -13.07 -19.03
N ASP A 292 8.74 -13.82 -17.94
CA ASP A 292 7.89 -13.50 -16.79
C ASP A 292 6.40 -13.28 -17.14
N GLU A 293 5.95 -13.86 -18.26
CA GLU A 293 4.55 -13.87 -18.65
C GLU A 293 3.82 -15.10 -18.11
N ILE A 294 2.53 -14.94 -17.82
CA ILE A 294 1.68 -16.02 -17.30
C ILE A 294 1.30 -17.01 -18.41
N GLN A 295 1.71 -18.26 -18.25
CA GLN A 295 1.28 -19.40 -19.04
C GLN A 295 0.25 -20.22 -18.25
N LYS A 296 -0.88 -20.52 -18.88
CA LYS A 296 -1.96 -21.34 -18.31
C LYS A 296 -1.82 -22.79 -18.74
N LEU A 297 -1.86 -23.72 -17.78
CA LEU A 297 -1.94 -25.14 -18.04
C LEU A 297 -3.14 -25.74 -17.30
N PRO A 298 -3.89 -26.69 -17.89
CA PRO A 298 -4.97 -27.35 -17.16
C PRO A 298 -4.43 -28.12 -15.96
N GLY A 299 -4.98 -27.83 -14.78
CA GLY A 299 -4.61 -28.43 -13.51
C GLY A 299 -5.70 -29.35 -12.97
N THR A 300 -5.97 -29.23 -11.67
CA THR A 300 -6.91 -30.07 -10.92
C THR A 300 -8.37 -29.89 -11.39
N SER A 301 -9.08 -31.01 -11.56
CA SER A 301 -10.50 -31.05 -11.91
C SER A 301 -11.38 -31.11 -10.66
N LEU A 302 -12.38 -30.24 -10.60
CA LEU A 302 -13.39 -30.18 -9.55
C LEU A 302 -14.79 -30.39 -10.14
N PHE A 303 -15.70 -30.97 -9.36
CA PHE A 303 -17.03 -31.33 -9.85
C PHE A 303 -18.15 -30.63 -9.08
N PHE A 304 -19.10 -30.07 -9.82
CA PHE A 304 -20.26 -29.43 -9.20
C PHE A 304 -21.17 -30.47 -8.53
N GLY A 305 -21.40 -30.32 -7.21
CA GLY A 305 -22.25 -31.18 -6.39
C GLY A 305 -23.70 -30.69 -6.17
N THR A 306 -24.46 -31.40 -5.32
CA THR A 306 -25.88 -31.12 -5.01
C THR A 306 -26.10 -30.02 -3.95
N GLU A 307 -25.10 -29.71 -3.12
CA GLU A 307 -25.22 -28.78 -2.00
C GLU A 307 -23.99 -27.84 -1.91
N ARG A 308 -23.95 -26.80 -2.77
CA ARG A 308 -22.83 -25.83 -2.95
C ARG A 308 -21.66 -26.44 -3.71
N GLY A 309 -21.63 -26.17 -5.03
CA GLY A 309 -20.84 -26.98 -5.96
C GLY A 309 -19.34 -26.86 -5.81
N LEU A 310 -18.82 -25.72 -5.35
CA LEU A 310 -17.39 -25.45 -5.11
C LEU A 310 -17.28 -24.43 -3.97
N ALA A 311 -16.25 -24.57 -3.14
CA ALA A 311 -15.95 -23.66 -2.04
C ALA A 311 -14.45 -23.33 -2.03
N TYR A 312 -14.07 -22.23 -1.39
CA TYR A 312 -12.68 -21.91 -1.14
C TYR A 312 -12.45 -21.62 0.35
N ASP A 313 -11.21 -21.83 0.78
CA ASP A 313 -10.72 -21.41 2.09
C ASP A 313 -9.26 -20.97 1.98
N TRP A 314 -8.84 -20.12 2.91
CA TRP A 314 -7.44 -19.71 3.05
C TRP A 314 -6.67 -20.82 3.77
N ARG A 315 -5.55 -21.26 3.19
CA ARG A 315 -4.71 -22.31 3.77
C ARG A 315 -3.25 -21.95 3.72
N ALA A 316 -2.55 -22.28 4.81
CA ALA A 316 -1.10 -22.27 4.84
C ALA A 316 -0.55 -23.10 3.67
N VAL A 317 0.37 -22.52 2.90
CA VAL A 317 1.00 -23.25 1.79
C VAL A 317 1.88 -24.39 2.32
N PRO A 318 2.09 -25.48 1.57
CA PRO A 318 2.96 -26.56 2.00
C PRO A 318 4.40 -26.10 2.24
N SER A 319 5.17 -26.82 3.05
CA SER A 319 6.61 -26.57 3.15
C SER A 319 7.30 -26.87 1.83
N GLY A 320 8.28 -26.07 1.44
CA GLY A 320 9.01 -26.24 0.18
C GLY A 320 9.75 -24.98 -0.27
N ASP A 321 10.19 -25.00 -1.52
CA ASP A 321 10.88 -23.89 -2.18
C ASP A 321 9.87 -22.98 -2.89
N TYR A 322 9.97 -21.69 -2.59
CA TYR A 322 9.08 -20.66 -3.09
C TYR A 322 9.89 -19.54 -3.73
N PHE A 323 9.23 -18.81 -4.63
CA PHE A 323 9.71 -17.54 -5.13
C PHE A 323 8.74 -16.44 -4.70
N LEU A 324 9.30 -15.25 -4.52
CA LEU A 324 8.57 -13.99 -4.40
C LEU A 324 9.14 -13.01 -5.41
N GLY A 325 8.30 -12.14 -5.91
CA GLY A 325 8.75 -11.11 -6.84
C GLY A 325 7.86 -9.91 -6.88
N PHE A 326 8.45 -8.84 -7.38
CA PHE A 326 7.72 -7.66 -7.81
C PHE A 326 7.88 -7.49 -9.31
N GLN A 327 6.82 -7.07 -9.99
CA GLN A 327 6.84 -6.71 -11.40
C GLN A 327 6.24 -5.33 -11.59
N ALA A 328 6.93 -4.45 -12.31
CA ALA A 328 6.44 -3.13 -12.67
C ALA A 328 6.32 -2.98 -14.18
N GLU A 329 5.25 -2.34 -14.66
CA GLU A 329 5.03 -2.04 -16.08
C GLU A 329 4.67 -0.56 -16.25
N ASN A 330 5.23 0.07 -17.29
CA ASN A 330 4.91 1.44 -17.65
C ASN A 330 3.86 1.55 -18.79
N SER A 331 3.46 2.78 -19.11
CA SER A 331 2.51 3.11 -20.19
C SER A 331 3.00 2.80 -21.61
N ALA A 332 4.29 2.51 -21.78
CA ALA A 332 4.85 1.98 -23.03
C ALA A 332 4.64 0.45 -23.16
N GLY A 333 4.31 -0.23 -22.06
CA GLY A 333 4.26 -1.70 -21.98
C GLY A 333 5.61 -2.35 -21.71
N GLU A 334 6.64 -1.54 -21.41
CA GLU A 334 7.93 -2.04 -20.95
C GLU A 334 7.79 -2.46 -19.49
N SER A 335 8.30 -3.63 -19.15
CA SER A 335 8.20 -4.18 -17.80
C SER A 335 9.52 -4.76 -17.31
N GLN A 336 9.68 -4.77 -16.00
CA GLN A 336 10.78 -5.42 -15.30
C GLN A 336 10.23 -6.16 -14.10
N ALA A 337 10.84 -7.30 -13.79
CA ALA A 337 10.54 -8.06 -12.59
C ALA A 337 11.82 -8.34 -11.80
N ALA A 338 11.69 -8.33 -10.48
CA ALA A 338 12.71 -8.79 -9.55
C ALA A 338 12.15 -9.99 -8.79
N PHE A 339 12.96 -11.03 -8.61
CA PHE A 339 12.57 -12.23 -7.86
C PHE A 339 13.62 -12.61 -6.83
N VAL A 340 13.16 -13.15 -5.72
CA VAL A 340 13.96 -13.79 -4.68
C VAL A 340 13.37 -15.16 -4.37
N ASP A 341 14.24 -16.11 -4.07
CA ASP A 341 13.84 -17.43 -3.63
C ASP A 341 13.88 -17.50 -2.10
N LEU A 342 12.95 -18.23 -1.50
CA LEU A 342 12.91 -18.51 -0.08
C LEU A 342 12.39 -19.91 0.20
N ALA A 343 12.65 -20.41 1.40
CA ALA A 343 11.98 -21.61 1.89
C ALA A 343 10.71 -21.23 2.67
N VAL A 344 9.67 -22.05 2.55
CA VAL A 344 8.51 -22.02 3.45
C VAL A 344 8.54 -23.28 4.33
N SER A 345 8.29 -23.10 5.63
CA SER A 345 8.22 -24.19 6.60
C SER A 345 6.97 -24.06 7.47
N ASN A 346 5.88 -24.67 7.02
CA ASN A 346 4.63 -24.76 7.77
C ASN A 346 4.42 -26.11 8.47
N GLU A 347 5.33 -27.07 8.29
CA GLU A 347 5.25 -28.39 8.92
C GLU A 347 5.40 -28.33 10.45
N GLY A 348 4.45 -28.94 11.16
CA GLY A 348 4.49 -29.07 12.62
C GLY A 348 4.18 -27.78 13.39
N LEU A 349 3.70 -26.73 12.71
CA LEU A 349 3.21 -25.52 13.36
C LEU A 349 1.84 -25.78 14.03
N ALA A 350 1.54 -24.99 15.05
CA ALA A 350 0.22 -25.02 15.67
C ALA A 350 -0.79 -24.30 14.76
N ASP A 351 -1.68 -25.05 14.12
CA ASP A 351 -2.71 -24.54 13.19
C ASP A 351 -3.64 -23.46 13.81
N ALA A 352 -3.66 -23.37 15.14
CA ALA A 352 -4.49 -22.41 15.88
C ALA A 352 -3.90 -21.00 15.96
N ASN A 353 -2.63 -20.77 15.57
CA ASN A 353 -1.96 -19.48 15.69
C ASN A 353 -1.37 -19.01 14.37
N ARG A 354 -1.39 -17.70 14.15
CA ARG A 354 -0.72 -16.99 13.05
C ARG A 354 0.04 -15.79 13.58
N ALA A 355 0.99 -15.29 12.82
CA ALA A 355 1.75 -14.10 13.19
C ALA A 355 1.12 -12.82 12.63
N TYR A 356 1.17 -11.76 13.43
CA TYR A 356 1.07 -10.39 12.97
C TYR A 356 2.47 -9.79 12.98
N ARG A 357 2.89 -9.23 11.86
CA ARG A 357 4.12 -8.47 11.75
C ARG A 357 3.76 -7.01 11.51
N ASP A 358 4.26 -6.15 12.38
CA ASP A 358 4.14 -4.72 12.25
C ASP A 358 5.41 -4.16 11.61
N PRO A 359 5.36 -3.81 10.31
CA PRO A 359 6.48 -3.24 9.62
C PRO A 359 6.76 -1.80 10.07
N TYR A 360 5.79 -1.06 10.60
CA TYR A 360 5.99 0.34 10.96
C TYR A 360 6.60 0.49 12.36
N LEU A 361 6.12 -0.31 13.33
CA LEU A 361 6.59 -0.27 14.71
C LEU A 361 7.72 -1.28 15.00
N GLY A 362 8.07 -2.13 14.04
CA GLY A 362 9.23 -3.01 14.14
C GLY A 362 9.07 -4.14 15.16
N PHE A 363 7.88 -4.75 15.23
CA PHE A 363 7.65 -5.94 16.06
C PHE A 363 6.81 -6.98 15.33
N GLN A 364 6.81 -8.19 15.87
CA GLN A 364 5.97 -9.31 15.43
C GLN A 364 5.57 -10.14 16.63
N PHE A 365 4.33 -10.65 16.63
CA PHE A 365 3.83 -11.57 17.64
C PHE A 365 2.81 -12.54 17.03
N GLN A 366 2.52 -13.64 17.72
CA GLN A 366 1.46 -14.56 17.33
C GLN A 366 0.13 -14.24 18.01
N TYR A 367 -0.96 -14.48 17.30
CA TYR A 367 -2.33 -14.39 17.78
C TYR A 367 -3.17 -15.58 17.27
N PRO A 368 -4.27 -15.94 17.94
CA PRO A 368 -5.10 -17.07 17.52
C PRO A 368 -5.79 -16.80 16.17
N THR A 369 -5.85 -17.79 15.28
CA THR A 369 -6.48 -17.65 13.96
C THR A 369 -7.99 -17.36 13.99
N ALA A 370 -8.64 -17.63 15.13
CA ALA A 370 -10.05 -17.31 15.36
C ALA A 370 -10.32 -15.84 15.74
N TRP A 371 -9.26 -15.07 16.05
CA TRP A 371 -9.36 -13.65 16.31
C TRP A 371 -9.37 -12.87 14.99
N ARG A 372 -9.84 -11.63 15.04
CA ARG A 372 -9.68 -10.72 13.90
C ARG A 372 -8.19 -10.45 13.65
N GLU A 373 -7.85 -10.17 12.41
CA GLU A 373 -6.50 -9.72 12.10
C GLU A 373 -6.22 -8.37 12.79
N PRO A 374 -5.04 -8.20 13.44
CA PRO A 374 -4.69 -6.92 14.06
C PRO A 374 -4.66 -5.78 13.05
N THR A 375 -5.21 -4.64 13.44
CA THR A 375 -5.48 -3.52 12.54
C THR A 375 -5.22 -2.17 13.19
N TYR A 376 -4.99 -1.17 12.34
CA TYR A 376 -4.92 0.25 12.67
C TYR A 376 -6.27 0.98 12.52
N ASP A 377 -7.31 0.29 12.02
CA ASP A 377 -8.60 0.89 11.74
C ASP A 377 -9.29 1.38 13.03
N GLN A 378 -9.32 2.70 13.19
CA GLN A 378 -9.91 3.36 14.35
C GLN A 378 -11.44 3.12 14.48
N SER A 379 -12.12 2.79 13.37
CA SER A 379 -13.53 2.38 13.42
C SER A 379 -13.73 1.01 14.09
N ILE A 380 -12.66 0.21 14.16
CA ILE A 380 -12.62 -1.08 14.84
C ILE A 380 -12.04 -0.92 16.26
N CYS A 381 -10.95 -0.16 16.40
CA CYS A 381 -10.25 -0.01 17.68
C CYS A 381 -11.02 0.80 18.73
N ASN A 382 -12.01 1.59 18.33
CA ASN A 382 -12.93 2.31 19.23
C ASN A 382 -12.24 3.22 20.28
N ASN A 383 -10.98 3.62 20.08
CA ASN A 383 -10.21 4.42 21.04
C ASN A 383 -9.12 5.26 20.36
N SER A 384 -9.10 6.57 20.67
CA SER A 384 -8.21 7.57 20.07
C SER A 384 -6.74 7.50 20.48
N PHE A 385 -6.35 6.60 21.40
CA PHE A 385 -4.97 6.48 21.90
C PHE A 385 -4.28 5.17 21.51
N GLN A 386 -4.94 4.29 20.75
CA GLN A 386 -4.45 2.94 20.46
C GLN A 386 -4.14 2.79 18.97
N VAL A 387 -3.02 2.15 18.68
CA VAL A 387 -2.42 2.17 17.35
C VAL A 387 -2.64 0.84 16.63
N VAL A 388 -2.48 -0.30 17.32
CA VAL A 388 -2.86 -1.61 16.81
C VAL A 388 -3.85 -2.28 17.76
N CYS A 389 -4.93 -2.84 17.24
CA CYS A 389 -5.89 -3.59 18.03
C CYS A 389 -6.38 -4.87 17.34
N THR A 390 -6.87 -5.83 18.14
CA THR A 390 -7.62 -7.00 17.68
C THR A 390 -8.59 -7.48 18.76
N THR A 391 -9.56 -8.30 18.38
CA THR A 391 -10.56 -8.88 19.29
C THR A 391 -11.02 -10.26 18.84
N ASP A 392 -11.50 -11.04 19.80
CA ASP A 392 -12.24 -12.27 19.56
C ASP A 392 -13.76 -12.04 19.51
N ASN A 393 -14.53 -13.12 19.28
CA ASN A 393 -15.99 -13.04 19.25
C ASN A 393 -16.64 -13.02 20.65
N ASN A 394 -15.86 -13.16 21.73
CA ASN A 394 -16.35 -13.20 23.11
C ASN A 394 -16.11 -11.88 23.86
N GLY A 395 -15.51 -10.89 23.21
CA GLY A 395 -15.27 -9.56 23.77
C GLY A 395 -13.94 -9.41 24.51
N THR A 396 -12.97 -10.30 24.28
CA THR A 396 -11.59 -10.06 24.68
C THR A 396 -10.89 -9.22 23.62
N TRP A 397 -10.14 -8.20 24.04
CA TRP A 397 -9.43 -7.26 23.20
C TRP A 397 -7.95 -7.27 23.50
N LEU A 398 -7.15 -7.01 22.48
CA LEU A 398 -5.73 -6.67 22.57
C LEU A 398 -5.55 -5.27 21.99
N TYR A 399 -4.82 -4.43 22.71
CA TYR A 399 -4.42 -3.10 22.30
C TYR A 399 -2.93 -2.90 22.46
N ILE A 400 -2.30 -2.25 21.49
CA ILE A 400 -0.89 -1.85 21.52
C ILE A 400 -0.81 -0.35 21.30
N THR A 401 -0.23 0.35 22.28
CA THR A 401 -0.04 1.80 22.26
C THR A 401 1.45 2.14 22.41
N PRO A 402 2.06 2.75 21.38
CA PRO A 402 3.38 3.37 21.49
C PRO A 402 3.29 4.76 22.15
N PHE A 403 4.33 5.12 22.87
CA PHE A 403 4.59 6.41 23.50
C PHE A 403 5.95 6.91 22.99
N PRO A 404 5.99 7.59 21.84
CA PRO A 404 7.25 8.01 21.21
C PRO A 404 7.96 9.12 22.02
N GLU A 405 7.19 9.95 22.71
CA GLU A 405 7.71 11.02 23.56
C GLU A 405 7.79 10.57 25.02
N LEU A 406 8.93 10.03 25.42
CA LEU A 406 9.17 9.66 26.81
C LEU A 406 9.78 10.81 27.61
N GLU A 407 9.25 11.05 28.82
CA GLU A 407 9.94 11.90 29.78
C GLU A 407 11.34 11.33 30.08
N ARG A 408 12.35 12.20 30.25
CA ARG A 408 13.72 11.77 30.52
C ARG A 408 13.78 10.87 31.77
N GLY A 409 14.30 9.66 31.59
CA GLY A 409 14.43 8.67 32.67
C GLY A 409 13.14 7.87 32.93
N MET A 410 12.17 7.91 32.02
CA MET A 410 11.01 7.02 32.05
C MET A 410 11.48 5.56 32.16
N THR A 411 10.74 4.77 32.97
CA THR A 411 10.96 3.33 33.12
C THR A 411 9.68 2.59 32.77
N ALA A 412 9.75 1.29 32.49
CA ALA A 412 8.58 0.46 32.26
C ALA A 412 7.53 0.57 33.39
N ASN A 413 7.99 0.59 34.65
CA ASN A 413 7.14 0.77 35.82
C ASN A 413 6.56 2.20 35.93
N GLY A 414 7.33 3.21 35.52
CA GLY A 414 6.84 4.59 35.38
C GLY A 414 5.71 4.69 34.35
N LEU A 415 5.91 4.09 33.18
CA LEU A 415 4.94 4.03 32.11
C LEU A 415 3.66 3.29 32.54
N LYS A 416 3.79 2.14 33.22
CA LYS A 416 2.65 1.45 33.85
C LYS A 416 1.88 2.37 34.79
N THR A 417 2.58 3.08 35.66
CA THR A 417 1.95 3.99 36.64
C THR A 417 1.20 5.13 35.93
N GLN A 418 1.74 5.65 34.83
CA GLN A 418 1.08 6.65 34.00
C GLN A 418 -0.16 6.07 33.31
N ALA A 419 -0.04 4.88 32.71
CA ALA A 419 -1.13 4.19 32.03
C ALA A 419 -2.32 3.87 32.94
N LEU A 420 -2.06 3.29 34.12
CA LEU A 420 -3.12 2.96 35.08
C LEU A 420 -3.88 4.20 35.57
N ARG A 421 -3.24 5.39 35.61
CA ARG A 421 -3.94 6.65 35.91
C ARG A 421 -4.92 7.05 34.80
N ILE A 422 -4.63 6.69 33.55
CA ILE A 422 -5.49 6.96 32.39
C ILE A 422 -6.70 6.01 32.40
N PHE A 423 -6.49 4.72 32.66
CA PHE A 423 -7.56 3.71 32.72
C PHE A 423 -8.54 3.90 33.89
N GLY A 424 -8.08 4.50 34.99
CA GLY A 424 -8.91 4.79 36.16
C GLY A 424 -8.76 3.74 37.27
N GLY A 425 -9.81 3.56 38.08
CA GLY A 425 -9.75 2.70 39.27
C GLY A 425 -9.84 1.22 38.94
N VAL A 426 -8.69 0.58 38.70
CA VAL A 426 -8.55 -0.87 38.59
C VAL A 426 -7.93 -1.46 39.88
N ASP A 427 -8.29 -2.70 40.19
CA ASP A 427 -7.66 -3.48 41.25
C ASP A 427 -6.47 -4.25 40.67
N ILE A 428 -5.28 -4.03 41.22
CA ILE A 428 -4.09 -4.79 40.84
C ILE A 428 -4.13 -6.16 41.53
N LEU A 429 -4.16 -7.22 40.71
CA LEU A 429 -4.30 -8.60 41.17
C LEU A 429 -2.95 -9.29 41.32
N TYR A 430 -2.02 -8.99 40.41
CA TYR A 430 -0.71 -9.62 40.37
C TYR A 430 0.28 -8.76 39.57
N GLU A 431 1.54 -8.73 40.00
CA GLU A 431 2.62 -8.01 39.31
C GLU A 431 3.90 -8.82 39.34
N GLU A 432 4.61 -8.86 38.22
CA GLU A 432 5.99 -9.33 38.15
C GLU A 432 6.70 -8.76 36.92
N GLN A 433 8.02 -8.93 36.86
CA GLN A 433 8.76 -8.68 35.63
C GLN A 433 8.83 -9.97 34.79
N ARG A 434 8.50 -9.86 33.50
CA ARG A 434 8.66 -10.95 32.53
C ARG A 434 9.48 -10.50 31.35
N SER A 435 10.00 -11.45 30.58
CA SER A 435 10.70 -11.17 29.33
C SER A 435 9.69 -11.14 28.18
N LEU A 436 9.71 -10.08 27.37
CA LEU A 436 8.95 -9.93 26.13
C LEU A 436 9.94 -9.55 25.02
N GLY A 437 10.12 -10.40 24.01
CA GLY A 437 11.12 -10.16 22.95
C GLY A 437 12.56 -9.99 23.46
N GLY A 438 12.89 -10.58 24.61
CA GLY A 438 14.20 -10.45 25.26
C GLY A 438 14.38 -9.19 26.12
N ILE A 439 13.36 -8.35 26.25
CA ILE A 439 13.38 -7.13 27.07
C ILE A 439 12.56 -7.35 28.33
N ALA A 440 12.98 -6.73 29.44
CA ALA A 440 12.21 -6.72 30.68
C ALA A 440 10.95 -5.87 30.52
N ALA A 441 9.79 -6.51 30.67
CA ALA A 441 8.48 -5.88 30.70
C ALA A 441 7.85 -6.02 32.09
N GLU A 442 7.16 -4.98 32.55
CA GLU A 442 6.32 -5.04 33.74
C GLU A 442 5.01 -5.71 33.37
N TYR A 443 4.77 -6.90 33.89
CA TYR A 443 3.54 -7.67 33.70
C TYR A 443 2.60 -7.42 34.89
N THR A 444 1.42 -6.89 34.62
CA THR A 444 0.45 -6.48 35.65
C THR A 444 -0.93 -7.04 35.31
N ALA A 445 -1.39 -8.03 36.07
CA ALA A 445 -2.77 -8.47 35.98
C ALA A 445 -3.67 -7.56 36.83
N TYR A 446 -4.80 -7.17 36.27
CA TYR A 446 -5.73 -6.25 36.92
C TYR A 446 -7.18 -6.72 36.73
N GLY A 447 -8.09 -6.16 37.53
CA GLY A 447 -9.52 -6.37 37.38
C GLY A 447 -10.32 -5.12 37.72
N TYR A 448 -11.53 -4.99 37.16
CA TYR A 448 -12.42 -3.88 37.44
C TYR A 448 -13.90 -4.24 37.19
N GLY A 449 -14.81 -3.39 37.66
CA GLY A 449 -16.22 -3.48 37.34
C GLY A 449 -16.56 -2.63 36.11
N GLY A 450 -16.90 -3.28 34.99
CA GLY A 450 -17.42 -2.66 33.77
C GLY A 450 -18.95 -2.53 33.77
N ALA A 451 -19.48 -1.80 32.79
CA ALA A 451 -20.93 -1.62 32.62
C ALA A 451 -21.67 -2.92 32.22
N ASP A 452 -20.94 -3.83 31.57
CA ASP A 452 -21.36 -5.13 31.07
C ASP A 452 -20.99 -6.29 32.00
N GLY A 453 -20.26 -6.04 33.09
CA GLY A 453 -19.89 -7.04 34.08
C GLY A 453 -18.49 -6.84 34.65
N PRO A 454 -17.99 -7.77 35.48
CA PRO A 454 -16.60 -7.77 35.89
C PRO A 454 -15.67 -8.11 34.73
N HIS A 455 -14.55 -7.41 34.65
CA HIS A 455 -13.48 -7.62 33.66
C HIS A 455 -12.16 -7.94 34.35
N THR A 456 -11.31 -8.66 33.63
CA THR A 456 -9.94 -9.00 34.03
C THR A 456 -9.03 -8.80 32.84
N GLY A 457 -7.87 -8.19 33.08
CA GLY A 457 -6.92 -7.88 32.04
C GLY A 457 -5.48 -8.08 32.45
N VAL A 458 -4.61 -8.02 31.45
CA VAL A 458 -3.15 -8.06 31.59
C VAL A 458 -2.58 -6.84 30.87
N LEU A 459 -1.84 -6.03 31.63
CA LEU A 459 -1.08 -4.91 31.12
C LEU A 459 0.41 -5.28 31.11
N MET A 460 1.06 -5.16 29.95
CA MET A 460 2.50 -5.28 29.81
C MET A 460 3.08 -3.94 29.35
N THR A 461 4.00 -3.37 30.12
CA THR A 461 4.72 -2.15 29.71
C THR A 461 6.21 -2.39 29.60
N PHE A 462 6.83 -1.81 28.58
CA PHE A 462 8.27 -1.89 28.34
C PHE A 462 8.75 -0.67 27.55
N ILE A 463 10.08 -0.51 27.45
CA ILE A 463 10.72 0.54 26.66
C ILE A 463 11.66 -0.15 25.67
N TYR A 464 11.57 0.22 24.40
CA TYR A 464 12.43 -0.26 23.33
C TYR A 464 12.76 0.88 22.39
N ASN A 465 14.05 1.06 22.06
CA ASN A 465 14.55 2.15 21.21
C ASN A 465 13.98 3.52 21.58
N ASP A 466 14.02 3.87 22.87
CA ASP A 466 13.51 5.13 23.43
C ASP A 466 12.00 5.39 23.24
N VAL A 467 11.25 4.40 22.75
CA VAL A 467 9.77 4.40 22.67
C VAL A 467 9.20 3.54 23.80
N GLY A 468 8.20 4.07 24.50
CA GLY A 468 7.45 3.30 25.49
C GLY A 468 6.33 2.51 24.82
N TYR A 469 6.11 1.28 25.26
CA TYR A 469 5.02 0.47 24.76
C TYR A 469 4.12 0.02 25.89
N LEU A 470 2.83 0.07 25.62
CA LEU A 470 1.77 -0.49 26.43
C LEU A 470 1.04 -1.54 25.60
N VAL A 471 1.01 -2.76 26.10
CA VAL A 471 0.25 -3.87 25.54
C VAL A 471 -0.80 -4.26 26.57
N ASP A 472 -2.06 -4.03 26.23
CA ASP A 472 -3.20 -4.28 27.11
C ASP A 472 -4.08 -5.37 26.52
N ILE A 473 -4.37 -6.38 27.33
CA ILE A 473 -5.31 -7.44 26.99
C ILE A 473 -6.44 -7.37 28.00
N ASP A 474 -7.63 -7.03 27.54
CA ASP A 474 -8.79 -6.83 28.40
C ASP A 474 -9.93 -7.75 27.97
N GLY A 475 -10.74 -8.20 28.92
CA GLY A 475 -11.96 -8.91 28.58
C GLY A 475 -12.80 -9.33 29.78
N PRO A 476 -14.02 -9.85 29.51
CA PRO A 476 -14.93 -10.30 30.55
C PRO A 476 -14.28 -11.33 31.48
N ALA A 477 -14.55 -11.25 32.77
CA ALA A 477 -13.94 -12.16 33.75
C ALA A 477 -14.25 -13.65 33.50
N ASN A 478 -15.34 -13.98 32.80
CA ASN A 478 -15.65 -15.35 32.35
C ASN A 478 -14.80 -15.82 31.16
N SER A 479 -14.06 -14.91 30.52
CA SER A 479 -13.10 -15.16 29.45
C SER A 479 -11.63 -15.04 29.93
N GLU A 480 -11.37 -14.97 31.24
CA GLU A 480 -10.03 -14.79 31.83
C GLU A 480 -9.00 -15.80 31.29
N ALA A 481 -9.40 -17.06 31.06
CA ALA A 481 -8.52 -18.07 30.48
C ALA A 481 -8.05 -17.72 29.05
N ALA A 482 -8.89 -17.06 28.24
CA ALA A 482 -8.51 -16.58 26.92
C ALA A 482 -7.57 -15.38 27.02
N THR A 483 -7.86 -14.43 27.93
CA THR A 483 -6.98 -13.27 28.24
C THR A 483 -5.57 -13.73 28.63
N LEU A 484 -5.47 -14.65 29.60
CA LEU A 484 -4.18 -15.18 30.06
C LEU A 484 -3.48 -16.02 28.98
N GLY A 485 -4.24 -16.81 28.22
CA GLY A 485 -3.71 -17.59 27.11
C GLY A 485 -3.08 -16.71 26.02
N LEU A 486 -3.71 -15.58 25.68
CA LEU A 486 -3.12 -14.62 24.76
C LEU A 486 -1.88 -13.93 25.36
N ALA A 487 -1.92 -13.57 26.64
CA ALA A 487 -0.76 -12.96 27.32
C ALA A 487 0.48 -13.87 27.25
N ASP A 488 0.30 -15.16 27.56
CA ASP A 488 1.37 -16.15 27.48
C ASP A 488 1.85 -16.36 26.03
N LEU A 489 0.95 -16.32 25.04
CA LEU A 489 1.31 -16.39 23.62
C LEU A 489 2.15 -15.19 23.19
N LEU A 490 1.76 -13.97 23.57
CA LEU A 490 2.53 -12.76 23.27
C LEU A 490 3.92 -12.82 23.92
N LEU A 491 4.01 -13.19 25.20
CA LEU A 491 5.29 -13.38 25.90
C LEU A 491 6.21 -14.39 25.20
N ALA A 492 5.63 -15.47 24.67
CA ALA A 492 6.39 -16.54 24.00
C ALA A 492 6.79 -16.21 22.55
N SER A 493 6.05 -15.33 21.87
CA SER A 493 6.17 -15.12 20.42
C SER A 493 6.62 -13.73 20.00
N TRP A 494 6.61 -12.75 20.92
CA TRP A 494 7.01 -11.39 20.60
C TRP A 494 8.48 -11.33 20.17
N THR A 495 8.73 -10.74 19.03
CA THR A 495 10.06 -10.50 18.47
C THR A 495 10.14 -9.09 17.94
N PHE A 496 11.27 -8.41 18.15
CA PHE A 496 11.54 -7.14 17.49
C PHE A 496 12.12 -7.41 16.11
N LYS A 497 11.62 -6.68 15.12
CA LYS A 497 12.01 -6.76 13.71
C LYS A 497 12.44 -5.37 13.25
N PRO A 498 13.28 -5.25 12.21
CA PRO A 498 13.55 -3.95 11.61
C PRO A 498 12.24 -3.30 11.15
N ALA A 499 12.06 -2.02 11.52
CA ALA A 499 10.98 -1.21 10.99
C ALA A 499 11.27 -0.86 9.52
N GLY A 500 10.21 -0.75 8.75
CA GLY A 500 10.19 -0.33 7.37
C GLY A 500 10.09 1.17 7.21
N PHE A 501 10.30 1.58 5.97
CA PHE A 501 10.16 2.95 5.53
C PHE A 501 8.77 3.13 4.90
N GLY A 502 8.01 4.14 5.34
CA GLY A 502 6.68 4.43 4.81
C GLY A 502 5.89 5.41 5.68
N LEU A 503 4.84 6.01 5.11
CA LEU A 503 3.91 6.87 5.85
C LEU A 503 3.20 6.03 6.92
N PHE A 504 3.36 6.39 8.19
CA PHE A 504 2.59 5.77 9.28
C PHE A 504 1.09 6.08 9.10
N PRO A 505 0.21 5.08 8.90
CA PRO A 505 -1.21 5.34 8.70
C PRO A 505 -1.82 6.11 9.87
N GLY A 506 -2.45 7.26 9.60
CA GLY A 506 -3.16 8.07 10.61
C GLY A 506 -2.31 9.03 11.45
N ALA A 507 -1.00 9.19 11.18
CA ALA A 507 -0.11 10.10 11.91
C ALA A 507 0.27 11.39 11.15
N TRP A 508 -0.43 11.70 10.06
CA TRP A 508 -0.11 12.82 9.18
C TRP A 508 -1.30 13.78 9.07
N ALA A 509 -1.03 15.08 9.23
CA ALA A 509 -1.95 16.18 8.95
C ALA A 509 -1.66 16.76 7.55
N ARG A 510 -2.59 17.58 7.04
CA ARG A 510 -2.38 18.34 5.79
C ARG A 510 -2.46 19.82 6.06
N LEU A 511 -1.52 20.56 5.47
CA LEU A 511 -1.53 22.01 5.42
C LEU A 511 -1.90 22.44 3.99
N ASP A 512 -2.94 23.25 3.87
CA ASP A 512 -3.29 23.93 2.62
C ASP A 512 -3.15 25.44 2.85
N GLN A 513 -2.08 26.04 2.32
CA GLN A 513 -1.90 27.49 2.21
C GLN A 513 -2.29 27.90 0.80
N GLY A 514 -2.79 29.12 0.62
CA GLY A 514 -3.32 29.57 -0.69
C GLY A 514 -2.39 29.37 -1.89
N ASP A 515 -1.07 29.25 -1.64
CA ASP A 515 -0.04 29.11 -2.67
C ASP A 515 0.62 27.70 -2.71
N PHE A 516 0.40 26.84 -1.69
CA PHE A 516 0.92 25.46 -1.69
C PHE A 516 0.19 24.54 -0.68
N ALA A 517 0.25 23.23 -0.90
CA ALA A 517 -0.24 22.20 -0.01
C ALA A 517 0.88 21.20 0.34
N VAL A 518 0.87 20.68 1.57
CA VAL A 518 1.82 19.65 2.00
C VAL A 518 1.28 18.84 3.19
N ALA A 519 1.44 17.52 3.15
CA ALA A 519 1.25 16.62 4.27
C ALA A 519 2.46 16.66 5.20
N TYR A 520 2.20 16.67 6.51
CA TYR A 520 3.24 16.71 7.53
C TYR A 520 2.85 15.86 8.74
N PRO A 521 3.82 15.30 9.49
CA PRO A 521 3.51 14.50 10.67
C PRO A 521 2.78 15.33 11.73
N THR A 522 1.83 14.72 12.45
CA THR A 522 1.02 15.43 13.47
C THR A 522 1.82 15.91 14.69
N ASP A 523 3.03 15.40 14.89
CA ASP A 523 3.99 15.82 15.92
C ASP A 523 4.87 17.01 15.49
N PHE A 524 4.79 17.45 14.23
CA PHE A 524 5.44 18.67 13.75
C PHE A 524 4.53 19.88 13.95
N ASN A 525 5.04 20.94 14.58
CA ASN A 525 4.32 22.20 14.74
C ASN A 525 4.53 23.08 13.50
N TYR A 526 3.46 23.37 12.78
CA TYR A 526 3.49 24.31 11.67
C TYR A 526 3.46 25.78 12.15
N THR A 527 4.35 26.62 11.60
CA THR A 527 4.36 28.08 11.78
C THR A 527 4.77 28.80 10.49
N LEU A 528 3.97 29.78 10.06
CA LEU A 528 4.36 30.72 9.01
C LEU A 528 5.26 31.82 9.61
N GLN A 529 6.48 31.93 9.10
CA GLN A 529 7.46 32.94 9.49
C GLN A 529 7.22 34.26 8.74
N GLY A 530 7.59 35.38 9.38
CA GLY A 530 7.33 36.72 8.83
C GLY A 530 8.12 37.07 7.56
N ASP A 531 9.09 36.24 7.19
CA ASP A 531 9.90 36.34 5.99
C ASP A 531 9.41 35.44 4.84
N GLY A 532 8.35 34.65 5.04
CA GLY A 532 7.74 33.80 4.02
C GLY A 532 8.05 32.31 4.15
N TRP A 533 8.83 31.88 5.15
CA TRP A 533 9.07 30.46 5.38
C TRP A 533 7.91 29.77 6.08
N ASN A 534 7.57 28.58 5.60
CA ASN A 534 6.63 27.65 6.21
C ASN A 534 7.43 26.63 7.01
N LEU A 535 7.53 26.85 8.31
CA LEU A 535 8.33 26.04 9.21
C LEU A 535 7.47 24.92 9.81
N PHE A 536 7.97 23.68 9.73
CA PHE A 536 7.44 22.51 10.41
C PHE A 536 8.48 22.06 11.43
N ASP A 537 8.24 22.33 12.71
CA ASP A 537 9.21 22.17 13.80
C ASP A 537 8.81 21.05 14.76
N ALA A 538 9.68 20.05 14.93
CA ALA A 538 9.53 18.94 15.88
C ALA A 538 10.33 19.16 17.18
N GLY A 539 10.94 20.34 17.35
CA GLY A 539 11.81 20.67 18.46
C GLY A 539 13.21 20.07 18.35
N ASN A 540 14.07 20.35 19.33
CA ASN A 540 15.45 19.82 19.39
C ASN A 540 16.31 20.06 18.13
N ASN A 541 16.14 21.20 17.44
CA ASN A 541 16.81 21.49 16.16
C ASN A 541 16.41 20.51 15.04
N THR A 542 15.20 19.97 15.09
CA THR A 542 14.61 19.12 14.04
C THR A 542 13.49 19.89 13.36
N PHE A 543 13.68 20.27 12.10
CA PHE A 543 12.66 20.95 11.34
C PHE A 543 12.79 20.71 9.84
N LEU A 544 11.69 20.91 9.13
CA LEU A 544 11.67 21.17 7.69
C LEU A 544 11.04 22.55 7.46
N ALA A 545 11.70 23.39 6.67
CA ALA A 545 11.17 24.67 6.24
C ALA A 545 10.98 24.65 4.72
N LEU A 546 9.82 25.15 4.28
CA LEU A 546 9.43 25.22 2.87
C LEU A 546 9.11 26.66 2.50
N ARG A 547 9.53 27.08 1.31
CA ARG A 547 9.30 28.43 0.82
C ARG A 547 9.06 28.44 -0.68
N THR A 548 8.15 29.31 -1.09
CA THR A 548 7.83 29.61 -2.48
C THR A 548 8.01 31.10 -2.74
N ASP A 549 8.72 31.45 -3.79
CA ASP A 549 8.82 32.83 -4.29
C ASP A 549 8.59 32.86 -5.80
N GLU A 550 8.24 34.02 -6.38
CA GLU A 550 8.20 34.18 -7.84
C GLU A 550 9.58 33.94 -8.47
N ASP A 551 9.63 33.25 -9.61
CA ASP A 551 10.87 32.95 -10.33
C ASP A 551 11.63 34.23 -10.73
N SER A 552 12.82 34.38 -10.16
CA SER A 552 13.75 35.48 -10.44
C SER A 552 14.41 35.37 -11.83
N GLY A 553 14.31 34.21 -12.48
CA GLY A 553 14.99 33.86 -13.72
C GLY A 553 16.47 33.51 -13.54
N ALA A 554 16.96 33.42 -12.30
CA ALA A 554 18.36 33.10 -12.00
C ALA A 554 18.68 31.60 -12.15
N GLY A 555 17.66 30.74 -12.06
CA GLY A 555 17.78 29.29 -12.10
C GLY A 555 18.24 28.67 -10.78
N PRO A 556 18.09 27.35 -10.58
CA PRO A 556 18.19 26.72 -9.26
C PRO A 556 19.54 26.87 -8.54
N LEU A 557 20.67 26.87 -9.27
CA LEU A 557 22.01 26.96 -8.67
C LEU A 557 22.31 28.36 -8.11
N PRO A 558 22.09 29.46 -8.84
CA PRO A 558 22.19 30.80 -8.26
C PRO A 558 21.27 31.04 -7.07
N ILE A 559 20.04 30.52 -7.09
CA ILE A 559 19.10 30.63 -5.96
C ILE A 559 19.63 29.85 -4.75
N LEU A 560 20.12 28.62 -4.95
CA LEU A 560 20.72 27.83 -3.88
C LEU A 560 21.92 28.55 -3.25
N ASN A 561 22.79 29.15 -4.06
CA ASN A 561 23.92 29.93 -3.56
C ASN A 561 23.46 31.16 -2.77
N HIS A 562 22.39 31.82 -3.18
CA HIS A 562 21.81 32.94 -2.42
C HIS A 562 21.41 32.51 -1.00
N TRP A 563 20.79 31.33 -0.85
CA TRP A 563 20.42 30.79 0.46
C TRP A 563 21.62 30.33 1.26
N LEU A 564 22.64 29.74 0.62
CA LEU A 564 23.90 29.43 1.30
C LEU A 564 24.58 30.69 1.85
N ASP A 565 24.64 31.78 1.10
CA ASP A 565 25.23 33.05 1.55
C ASP A 565 24.50 33.62 2.79
N SER A 566 23.22 33.28 2.99
CA SER A 566 22.45 33.68 4.18
C SER A 566 22.86 32.97 5.48
N THR A 567 23.71 31.94 5.37
CA THR A 567 24.20 31.13 6.50
C THR A 567 25.57 31.54 7.02
N ASP A 568 26.20 32.57 6.44
CA ASP A 568 27.56 33.03 6.75
C ASP A 568 27.78 33.40 8.24
N ASP A 569 26.72 33.76 8.95
CA ASP A 569 26.76 34.12 10.37
C ASP A 569 26.60 32.91 11.32
N ILE A 570 26.45 31.68 10.79
CA ILE A 570 26.30 30.46 11.59
C ILE A 570 27.69 29.87 11.91
N ASP A 571 28.05 29.91 13.19
CA ASP A 571 29.34 29.38 13.67
C ASP A 571 29.52 27.90 13.32
N GLY A 572 30.61 27.59 12.61
CA GLY A 572 30.98 26.21 12.26
C GLY A 572 30.17 25.59 11.13
N PHE A 573 29.40 26.38 10.38
CA PHE A 573 28.66 25.92 9.21
C PHE A 573 29.57 25.41 8.09
N GLN A 574 29.22 24.25 7.53
CA GLN A 574 29.89 23.62 6.41
C GLN A 574 28.85 23.15 5.40
N ALA A 575 29.08 23.50 4.13
CA ALA A 575 28.30 23.02 2.99
C ALA A 575 29.15 22.09 2.12
N GLY A 576 28.55 20.98 1.66
CA GLY A 576 29.15 20.05 0.74
C GLY A 576 29.20 20.55 -0.71
N GLU A 577 29.56 19.65 -1.63
CA GLU A 577 29.42 19.96 -3.05
C GLU A 577 27.95 19.96 -3.46
N THR A 578 27.55 20.94 -4.28
CA THR A 578 26.20 20.95 -4.85
C THR A 578 26.05 19.87 -5.91
N TYR A 579 24.92 19.17 -5.89
CA TYR A 579 24.58 18.16 -6.89
C TYR A 579 23.10 18.27 -7.30
N ARG A 580 22.75 17.52 -8.35
CA ARG A 580 21.35 17.40 -8.79
C ARG A 580 20.69 16.26 -8.05
N PHE A 581 19.54 16.53 -7.46
CA PHE A 581 18.75 15.57 -6.70
C PHE A 581 17.34 15.51 -7.27
N ALA A 582 16.90 14.33 -7.71
CA ALA A 582 15.57 14.17 -8.29
C ALA A 582 14.58 13.78 -7.20
N LEU A 583 13.47 14.51 -7.09
CA LEU A 583 12.40 14.23 -6.12
C LEU A 583 11.08 14.82 -6.62
N ALA A 584 10.00 14.03 -6.57
CA ALA A 584 8.63 14.40 -6.97
C ALA A 584 8.52 15.13 -8.32
N GLY A 585 9.09 14.52 -9.37
CA GLY A 585 9.03 15.08 -10.73
C GLY A 585 9.89 16.34 -10.96
N LEU A 586 10.59 16.84 -9.94
CA LEU A 586 11.47 18.00 -10.02
C LEU A 586 12.95 17.60 -9.94
N ILE A 587 13.79 18.38 -10.62
CA ILE A 587 15.24 18.30 -10.47
C ILE A 587 15.68 19.45 -9.57
N TRP A 588 16.12 19.09 -8.38
CA TRP A 588 16.58 20.02 -7.38
C TRP A 588 18.09 20.24 -7.49
N ALA A 589 18.53 21.48 -7.29
CA ALA A 589 19.89 21.76 -6.89
C ALA A 589 19.97 21.58 -5.37
N ARG A 590 20.75 20.62 -4.90
CA ARG A 590 20.85 20.27 -3.47
C ARG A 590 22.27 20.40 -2.96
N VAL A 591 22.40 20.80 -1.70
CA VAL A 591 23.65 20.79 -0.94
C VAL A 591 23.37 20.26 0.47
N ASP A 592 24.24 19.38 0.95
CA ASP A 592 24.17 18.87 2.31
C ASP A 592 25.00 19.76 3.23
N ILE A 593 24.48 20.04 4.43
CA ILE A 593 25.03 21.02 5.36
C ILE A 593 25.27 20.40 6.74
N SER A 594 26.17 21.00 7.52
CA SER A 594 26.38 20.65 8.93
C SER A 594 26.94 21.82 9.74
N TRP A 595 26.61 21.86 11.03
CA TRP A 595 27.10 22.88 11.96
C TRP A 595 27.01 22.39 13.41
N VAL A 596 27.44 23.19 14.38
CA VAL A 596 27.47 22.83 15.80
C VAL A 596 26.62 23.80 16.62
N ALA A 597 25.59 23.30 17.29
CA ALA A 597 24.72 24.07 18.18
C ALA A 597 25.32 24.25 19.60
N ASP A 598 24.69 25.12 20.41
CA ASP A 598 25.14 25.67 21.71
C ASP A 598 25.59 24.67 22.82
N GLU A 599 25.50 23.37 22.58
CA GLU A 599 25.92 22.29 23.48
C GLU A 599 26.92 21.29 22.85
N ASN A 600 27.70 21.69 21.83
CA ASN A 600 28.53 20.79 21.00
C ASN A 600 27.70 19.71 20.28
N ARG A 601 26.41 19.99 20.02
CA ARG A 601 25.52 19.07 19.33
C ARG A 601 25.70 19.26 17.83
N GLU A 602 26.20 18.24 17.15
CA GLU A 602 26.33 18.24 15.69
C GLU A 602 24.94 18.20 15.05
N ILE A 603 24.68 19.16 14.17
CA ILE A 603 23.48 19.24 13.34
C ILE A 603 23.88 18.87 11.91
N ARG A 604 23.01 18.11 11.25
CA ARG A 604 23.10 17.77 9.83
C ARG A 604 21.83 18.24 9.14
N GLY A 605 21.95 18.61 7.87
CA GLY A 605 20.84 19.16 7.11
C GLY A 605 21.05 19.13 5.61
N PHE A 606 20.09 19.68 4.89
CA PHE A 606 20.22 20.01 3.48
C PHE A 606 19.52 21.33 3.17
N ILE A 607 19.95 21.95 2.07
CA ILE A 607 19.17 22.97 1.36
C ILE A 607 19.01 22.50 -0.07
N MET A 608 17.80 22.58 -0.60
CA MET A 608 17.53 22.24 -1.99
C MET A 608 16.57 23.21 -2.64
N VAL A 609 16.82 23.50 -3.91
CA VAL A 609 16.04 24.44 -4.72
C VAL A 609 15.57 23.81 -6.01
N ALA A 610 14.30 24.03 -6.34
CA ALA A 610 13.72 23.76 -7.65
C ALA A 610 13.06 25.04 -8.21
N VAL A 611 12.88 25.09 -9.52
CA VAL A 611 12.07 26.12 -10.19
C VAL A 611 11.04 25.41 -11.05
N VAL A 612 9.77 25.70 -10.82
CA VAL A 612 8.63 25.09 -11.52
C VAL A 612 7.51 26.13 -11.65
N ASP A 613 6.87 26.18 -12.82
CA ASP A 613 5.71 27.05 -13.09
C ASP A 613 5.88 28.54 -12.72
N GLY A 614 7.10 29.06 -12.87
CA GLY A 614 7.42 30.45 -12.54
C GLY A 614 7.48 30.72 -11.04
N GLN A 615 7.65 29.68 -10.23
CA GLN A 615 7.92 29.73 -8.79
C GLN A 615 9.29 29.09 -8.50
N GLU A 616 10.03 29.69 -7.59
CA GLU A 616 11.18 29.10 -6.92
C GLU A 616 10.67 28.37 -5.68
N ILE A 617 11.05 27.10 -5.53
CA ILE A 617 10.74 26.31 -4.34
C ILE A 617 12.05 26.05 -3.62
N VAL A 618 12.08 26.37 -2.33
CA VAL A 618 13.24 26.17 -1.47
C VAL A 618 12.81 25.29 -0.29
N ALA A 619 13.55 24.21 -0.08
CA ALA A 619 13.39 23.34 1.07
C ALA A 619 14.68 23.31 1.90
N TRP A 620 14.53 23.46 3.21
CA TRP A 620 15.62 23.42 4.17
C TRP A 620 15.25 22.51 5.33
N GLY A 621 15.92 21.36 5.44
CA GLY A 621 15.72 20.41 6.54
C GLY A 621 16.95 20.28 7.43
N GLU A 622 16.76 20.25 8.74
CA GLU A 622 17.84 20.00 9.73
C GLU A 622 17.38 19.06 10.83
N ALA A 623 18.31 18.27 11.37
CA ALA A 623 18.11 17.47 12.56
C ALA A 623 19.44 17.19 13.26
N PRO A 624 19.45 16.77 14.55
CA PRO A 624 20.66 16.28 15.21
C PRO A 624 21.29 15.13 14.43
N ALA A 625 22.62 15.14 14.30
CA ALA A 625 23.36 14.18 13.47
C ALA A 625 23.09 12.70 13.81
N LEU A 626 22.70 12.40 15.06
CA LEU A 626 22.37 11.05 15.52
C LEU A 626 21.09 10.48 14.91
N VAL A 627 20.12 11.34 14.56
CA VAL A 627 18.81 10.94 14.03
C VAL A 627 18.58 11.41 12.60
N TYR A 628 19.49 12.24 12.07
CA TYR A 628 19.32 12.90 10.78
C TYR A 628 19.02 11.95 9.62
N GLN A 629 19.78 10.86 9.47
CA GLN A 629 19.57 9.94 8.33
C GLN A 629 18.18 9.30 8.32
N GLU A 630 17.62 9.04 9.50
CA GLU A 630 16.29 8.48 9.65
C GLU A 630 15.24 9.54 9.30
N ILE A 631 15.27 10.69 9.99
CA ILE A 631 14.29 11.77 9.82
C ILE A 631 14.31 12.36 8.40
N GLU A 632 15.50 12.52 7.82
CA GLU A 632 15.65 13.02 6.46
C GLU A 632 14.85 12.17 5.49
N ARG A 633 15.03 10.85 5.57
CA ARG A 633 14.33 9.92 4.69
C ARG A 633 12.86 9.87 5.09
N SER A 634 12.54 9.51 6.34
CA SER A 634 11.19 9.10 6.75
C SER A 634 10.19 10.24 6.77
N THR A 635 10.70 11.47 6.88
CA THR A 635 9.89 12.65 7.11
C THR A 635 10.19 13.73 6.10
N PHE A 636 11.43 14.24 6.03
CA PHE A 636 11.70 15.46 5.25
C PHE A 636 11.51 15.25 3.76
N LEU A 637 12.09 14.20 3.19
CA LEU A 637 11.95 13.91 1.76
C LEU A 637 10.51 13.52 1.40
N VAL A 638 9.79 12.88 2.31
CA VAL A 638 8.37 12.54 2.14
C VAL A 638 7.51 13.80 2.09
N MET A 639 7.71 14.74 3.02
CA MET A 639 7.03 16.04 3.01
C MET A 639 7.34 16.83 1.74
N ILE A 640 8.61 16.92 1.32
CA ILE A 640 8.98 17.63 0.08
C ILE A 640 8.37 16.93 -1.14
N ALA A 641 8.24 15.61 -1.12
CA ALA A 641 7.63 14.88 -2.22
C ALA A 641 6.10 15.04 -2.29
N ASP A 642 5.44 15.37 -1.17
CA ASP A 642 4.01 15.73 -1.13
C ASP A 642 3.77 17.21 -1.40
N PHE A 643 4.82 18.04 -1.40
CA PHE A 643 4.70 19.46 -1.68
C PHE A 643 4.07 19.71 -3.06
N ASP A 644 2.96 20.43 -3.07
CA ASP A 644 2.20 20.77 -4.26
C ASP A 644 1.95 22.28 -4.31
N LEU A 645 2.10 22.90 -5.48
CA LEU A 645 1.76 24.32 -5.65
C LEU A 645 0.25 24.44 -5.87
N VAL A 646 -0.41 25.27 -5.06
CA VAL A 646 -1.84 25.52 -5.17
C VAL A 646 -2.01 26.78 -6.01
N HIS A 647 -2.61 26.64 -7.19
CA HIS A 647 -2.88 27.74 -8.12
C HIS A 647 -4.38 27.97 -8.32
#